data_AF-A0A914P1J2-F1
#
_entry.id   AF-A0A914P1J2-F1
#
_cell.length_a   1.000
_cell.length_b   1.000
_cell.length_c   1.000
_cell.angle_alpha   90.00
_cell.angle_beta   90.00
_cell.angle_gamma   90.00
#
_symmetry.space_group_name_H-M   'P 1'
#
loop_
_entity.id
_entity.type
_entity.pdbx_description
1 polymer ?
#
loop_
_entity_poly.entity_id
_entity_poly.type
_entity_poly.pdbx_seq_one_letter_code
_entity_poly.pdbx_strand_id
1 'polypeptide(L)'
;MGNSIRIPVDSVEVVTFFAGVKKAADGTLQNSGGRVLCVTAIGKSFYDAKTKALEVVEKINFNEKFYRRDIGRFVMSKKNSMSYESAGVNITEGNALVDSIKSACKDTLIPGTEQIGGFGALIDLKKAGFTDPLLVLGMDGVGTKLEIASDIGSFSSLGYDLVGMCVNDVLCHGAAPIAFLDYYVTGKLKKEEAAEVICGIAKACKEVGAALVGGETAEMPGVYSPKQWDLAGCCIAAKEREWPTLPEFDNIRFDDVIIGIASNGLHSNGFSLVRKIFRESDELLRPTKLYVKPLLQLVTSNQIKALAHITGGGLIENVPRILPQTLSAEIDCKKLHILEIFKWLQKAGDIEAKEMFRTFNCGIGMVAVLDPSKASFVLAEIEKAGIHAYEIGKICKKSESGKSIKLQNIEDVFDFGDAGIVVQKRANVAVFISGTGSNMINLINQAFNPSSHCTIRLVICNKPEAKGLERARERGIEAICIPHGDDRHVFEDKIHQELIKRDIDFICLAGFMRILTGEFTQKWANRIINIHPSLLPSFKGKDAVKLALEAGVKVTGCTAHFVSEEVDAGKIIAQEVVAVEDKDDEKILHTKIQEKEHSLVMSFSSKPIVIDGKGHLLGRLASVVAKQLLQGQKIVIVRCEEINISGNFHRSKLKYLSFLRKRCNVKPTRGPFHFRAPHKIFWRTVRGMLPHKTARGSTALKRLRSFDGIPTPYDKSARFCQPNCMRHIALKPRRKFCTVGRLAHEVGWQYQGIVAKLEAKRKLKLKPM
;
A
#
# COMPACT_ATOMS: atom_id res chain seq x y z
N MET A 1 -20.88 33.68 -68.65
CA MET A 1 -21.00 34.80 -67.69
C MET A 1 -20.94 34.21 -66.28
N GLY A 2 -20.10 34.73 -65.39
CA GLY A 2 -20.03 34.22 -64.01
C GLY A 2 -21.31 34.57 -63.25
N ASN A 3 -21.86 33.62 -62.48
CA ASN A 3 -23.03 33.88 -61.64
C ASN A 3 -22.71 34.98 -60.61
N SER A 4 -23.61 35.95 -60.45
CA SER A 4 -23.48 37.04 -59.49
C SER A 4 -23.58 36.52 -58.05
N ILE A 5 -22.78 37.09 -57.14
CA ILE A 5 -22.76 36.76 -55.72
C ILE A 5 -23.15 38.01 -54.94
N ARG A 6 -24.14 37.89 -54.06
CA ARG A 6 -24.52 38.97 -53.13
C ARG A 6 -23.94 38.68 -51.75
N ILE A 7 -23.11 39.57 -51.25
CA ILE A 7 -22.53 39.53 -49.90
C ILE A 7 -23.04 40.76 -49.13
N PRO A 8 -23.57 40.59 -47.90
CA PRO A 8 -23.94 41.72 -47.04
C PRO A 8 -22.73 42.60 -46.70
N VAL A 9 -22.96 43.87 -46.38
CA VAL A 9 -21.87 44.79 -45.94
C VAL A 9 -21.36 44.36 -44.57
N ASP A 10 -20.04 44.30 -44.40
CA ASP A 10 -19.41 43.99 -43.12
C ASP A 10 -19.77 45.01 -42.04
N SER A 11 -19.82 44.56 -40.79
CA SER A 11 -19.96 45.42 -39.62
C SER A 11 -18.83 45.14 -38.62
N VAL A 12 -18.72 45.96 -37.58
CA VAL A 12 -17.73 45.77 -36.51
C VAL A 12 -17.90 44.41 -35.82
N GLU A 13 -19.13 43.88 -35.79
CA GLU A 13 -19.45 42.63 -35.10
C GLU A 13 -19.48 41.40 -36.01
N VAL A 14 -19.59 41.58 -37.34
CA VAL A 14 -19.66 40.45 -38.29
C VAL A 14 -18.88 40.75 -39.56
N VAL A 15 -17.97 39.84 -39.93
CA VAL A 15 -17.08 39.96 -41.08
C VAL A 15 -17.19 38.73 -41.98
N THR A 16 -17.34 38.95 -43.28
CA THR A 16 -17.41 37.89 -44.29
C THR A 16 -16.11 37.82 -45.09
N PHE A 17 -15.35 36.74 -44.92
CA PHE A 17 -14.16 36.46 -45.71
C PHE A 17 -14.52 35.62 -46.93
N PHE A 18 -13.97 35.98 -48.10
CA PHE A 18 -14.26 35.30 -49.35
C PHE A 18 -13.02 35.11 -50.22
N ALA A 19 -12.95 33.97 -50.91
CA ALA A 19 -11.91 33.63 -51.87
C ALA A 19 -12.54 33.07 -53.16
N GLY A 20 -11.88 33.29 -54.30
CA GLY A 20 -12.36 32.80 -55.61
C GLY A 20 -13.49 33.64 -56.23
N VAL A 21 -13.54 34.95 -55.96
CA VAL A 21 -14.47 35.91 -56.60
C VAL A 21 -13.71 37.00 -57.34
N LYS A 22 -14.30 37.54 -58.41
CA LYS A 22 -13.80 38.66 -59.20
C LYS A 22 -14.81 39.80 -59.19
N LYS A 23 -14.34 41.05 -59.15
CA LYS A 23 -15.20 42.23 -59.25
C LYS A 23 -15.47 42.55 -60.72
N ALA A 24 -16.74 42.68 -61.08
CA ALA A 24 -17.17 43.10 -62.42
C ALA A 24 -17.10 44.63 -62.57
N ALA A 25 -17.17 45.11 -63.81
CA ALA A 25 -17.03 46.53 -64.13
C ALA A 25 -18.14 47.42 -63.51
N ASP A 26 -19.30 46.84 -63.21
CA ASP A 26 -20.43 47.48 -62.52
C ASP A 26 -20.29 47.47 -60.98
N GLY A 27 -19.17 46.96 -60.46
CA GLY A 27 -18.88 46.85 -59.04
C GLY A 27 -19.44 45.60 -58.35
N THR A 28 -20.20 44.76 -59.05
CA THR A 28 -20.74 43.51 -58.48
C THR A 28 -19.68 42.43 -58.36
N LEU A 29 -19.84 41.51 -57.39
CA LEU A 29 -18.93 40.37 -57.22
C LEU A 29 -19.45 39.15 -58.01
N GLN A 30 -18.58 38.54 -58.80
CA GLN A 30 -18.86 37.36 -59.63
C GLN A 30 -17.94 36.19 -59.26
N ASN A 31 -18.41 34.97 -59.45
CA ASN A 31 -17.64 33.76 -59.16
C ASN A 31 -16.43 33.58 -60.12
N SER A 32 -15.29 33.14 -59.60
CA SER A 32 -14.04 32.85 -60.33
C SER A 32 -13.35 31.55 -59.85
N GLY A 33 -14.05 30.42 -59.90
CA GLY A 33 -13.40 29.09 -59.93
C GLY A 33 -13.32 28.27 -58.63
N GLY A 34 -14.11 28.58 -57.60
CA GLY A 34 -14.21 27.75 -56.38
C GLY A 34 -14.49 28.59 -55.13
N ARG A 35 -15.44 28.17 -54.28
CA ARG A 35 -16.07 29.03 -53.26
C ARG A 35 -15.77 28.55 -51.83
N VAL A 36 -15.10 29.37 -51.03
CA VAL A 36 -15.15 29.27 -49.55
C VAL A 36 -15.45 30.66 -48.99
N LEU A 37 -16.57 30.77 -48.28
CA LEU A 37 -16.99 31.96 -47.56
C LEU A 37 -16.98 31.63 -46.06
N CYS A 38 -16.21 32.38 -45.27
CA CYS A 38 -16.22 32.26 -43.82
C CYS A 38 -16.89 33.49 -43.23
N VAL A 39 -17.93 33.30 -42.43
CA VAL A 39 -18.57 34.38 -41.68
C VAL A 39 -18.14 34.25 -40.23
N THR A 40 -17.46 35.28 -39.73
CA THR A 40 -17.05 35.38 -38.32
C THR A 40 -17.92 36.44 -37.65
N ALA A 41 -18.53 36.09 -36.52
CA ALA A 41 -19.32 37.02 -35.73
C ALA A 41 -18.87 37.04 -34.26
N ILE A 42 -18.95 38.22 -33.65
CA ILE A 42 -18.71 38.45 -32.23
C ILE A 42 -20.06 38.70 -31.55
N GLY A 43 -20.29 38.04 -30.41
CA GLY A 43 -21.52 38.17 -29.63
C GLY A 43 -21.23 38.11 -28.14
N LYS A 44 -22.20 38.55 -27.34
CA LYS A 44 -22.08 38.59 -25.86
C LYS A 44 -22.05 37.19 -25.23
N SER A 45 -22.42 36.18 -25.99
CA SER A 45 -22.33 34.76 -25.63
C SER A 45 -22.07 33.92 -26.87
N PHE A 46 -21.69 32.65 -26.70
CA PHE A 46 -21.53 31.72 -27.81
C PHE A 46 -22.83 31.56 -28.64
N TYR A 47 -23.99 31.60 -27.98
CA TYR A 47 -25.30 31.52 -28.64
C TYR A 47 -25.57 32.74 -29.53
N ASP A 48 -25.30 33.92 -28.99
CA ASP A 48 -25.46 35.20 -29.69
C ASP A 48 -24.52 35.28 -30.91
N ALA A 49 -23.24 34.94 -30.71
CA ALA A 49 -22.25 34.91 -31.80
C ALA A 49 -22.63 33.92 -32.91
N LYS A 50 -23.08 32.72 -32.55
CA LYS A 50 -23.53 31.71 -33.53
C LYS A 50 -24.76 32.16 -34.32
N THR A 51 -25.74 32.76 -33.65
CA THR A 51 -26.98 33.22 -34.27
C THR A 51 -26.67 34.34 -35.28
N LYS A 52 -25.89 35.34 -34.88
CA LYS A 52 -25.43 36.43 -35.76
C LYS A 52 -24.67 35.91 -36.98
N ALA A 53 -23.78 34.92 -36.80
CA ALA A 53 -23.06 34.32 -37.92
C ALA A 53 -24.01 33.61 -38.90
N LEU A 54 -25.00 32.85 -38.41
CA LEU A 54 -25.95 32.12 -39.26
C LEU A 54 -26.90 33.05 -40.02
N GLU A 55 -27.35 34.14 -39.40
CA GLU A 55 -28.20 35.15 -40.07
C GLU A 55 -27.48 35.79 -41.27
N VAL A 56 -26.18 36.08 -41.14
CA VAL A 56 -25.39 36.65 -42.25
C VAL A 56 -25.10 35.59 -43.30
N VAL A 57 -24.79 34.35 -42.90
CA VAL A 57 -24.65 33.23 -43.84
C VAL A 57 -25.92 33.05 -44.66
N GLU A 58 -27.12 33.17 -44.07
CA GLU A 58 -28.40 33.06 -44.78
C GLU A 58 -28.59 34.11 -45.87
N LYS A 59 -28.18 35.36 -45.60
CA LYS A 59 -28.30 36.48 -46.54
C LYS A 59 -27.35 36.41 -47.75
N ILE A 60 -26.30 35.58 -47.70
CA ILE A 60 -25.42 35.34 -48.84
C ILE A 60 -26.15 34.48 -49.88
N ASN A 61 -26.20 34.89 -51.15
CA ASN A 61 -26.92 34.13 -52.19
C ASN A 61 -26.04 33.80 -53.41
N PHE A 62 -26.08 32.54 -53.85
CA PHE A 62 -25.52 32.05 -55.11
C PHE A 62 -26.08 30.63 -55.42
N ASN A 63 -25.99 30.21 -56.70
CA ASN A 63 -26.54 28.93 -57.15
C ASN A 63 -25.85 27.72 -56.48
N GLU A 64 -26.64 26.75 -55.99
CA GLU A 64 -26.19 25.56 -55.23
C GLU A 64 -25.49 25.85 -53.89
N LYS A 65 -25.87 26.95 -53.21
CA LYS A 65 -25.34 27.24 -51.88
C LYS A 65 -25.70 26.14 -50.87
N PHE A 66 -24.67 25.58 -50.24
CA PHE A 66 -24.80 24.73 -49.05
C PHE A 66 -24.01 25.34 -47.90
N TYR A 67 -24.57 25.36 -46.69
CA TYR A 67 -23.87 25.79 -45.48
C TYR A 67 -24.22 24.90 -44.30
N ARG A 68 -23.25 24.74 -43.41
CA ARG A 68 -23.36 23.90 -42.23
C ARG A 68 -24.10 24.60 -41.10
N ARG A 69 -25.23 24.04 -40.66
CA ARG A 69 -26.02 24.52 -39.51
C ARG A 69 -25.66 23.80 -38.19
N ASP A 70 -24.87 22.74 -38.27
CA ASP A 70 -24.52 21.83 -37.18
C ASP A 70 -23.32 22.30 -36.33
N ILE A 71 -22.59 23.33 -36.79
CA ILE A 71 -21.44 23.88 -36.09
C ILE A 71 -21.86 24.42 -34.70
N GLY A 72 -21.17 23.99 -33.65
CA GLY A 72 -21.43 24.38 -32.26
C GLY A 72 -22.58 23.64 -31.55
N ARG A 73 -23.23 22.64 -32.18
CA ARG A 73 -24.36 21.90 -31.58
C ARG A 73 -23.99 21.06 -30.35
N PHE A 74 -22.75 20.56 -30.27
CA PHE A 74 -22.25 19.78 -29.13
C PHE A 74 -22.08 20.58 -27.84
N VAL A 75 -21.95 21.92 -27.93
CA VAL A 75 -21.90 22.82 -26.77
C VAL A 75 -23.30 22.93 -26.14
N MET A 76 -24.37 22.68 -26.90
CA MET A 76 -25.76 22.80 -26.46
C MET A 76 -26.33 21.52 -25.82
N SER A 77 -25.71 20.35 -26.02
CA SER A 77 -26.28 19.06 -25.61
C SER A 77 -25.92 18.59 -24.19
N LYS A 78 -25.38 19.48 -23.33
CA LYS A 78 -25.17 19.19 -21.90
C LYS A 78 -26.00 20.13 -21.05
N LYS A 79 -27.27 19.79 -20.86
CA LYS A 79 -28.05 20.24 -19.72
C LYS A 79 -28.89 19.07 -19.22
N ASN A 80 -28.23 18.10 -18.59
CA ASN A 80 -28.90 17.30 -17.57
C ASN A 80 -29.09 18.24 -16.37
N SER A 81 -30.29 18.29 -15.79
CA SER A 81 -30.50 19.00 -14.53
C SER A 81 -29.49 18.50 -13.50
N MET A 82 -28.67 19.39 -12.94
CA MET A 82 -27.73 19.00 -11.90
C MET A 82 -28.51 18.75 -10.61
N SER A 83 -28.61 17.49 -10.18
CA SER A 83 -29.04 17.12 -8.84
C SER A 83 -27.82 16.97 -7.92
N TYR A 84 -28.02 17.08 -6.61
CA TYR A 84 -26.96 16.81 -5.63
C TYR A 84 -26.42 15.38 -5.76
N GLU A 85 -27.31 14.43 -6.10
CA GLU A 85 -26.95 13.05 -6.47
C GLU A 85 -26.06 12.97 -7.72
N SER A 86 -26.30 13.81 -8.74
CA SER A 86 -25.43 13.88 -9.93
C SER A 86 -24.03 14.46 -9.66
N ALA A 87 -23.84 15.12 -8.51
CA ALA A 87 -22.53 15.53 -8.00
C ALA A 87 -21.82 14.41 -7.22
N GLY A 88 -22.45 13.23 -7.09
CA GLY A 88 -21.91 12.05 -6.43
C GLY A 88 -22.21 11.97 -4.94
N VAL A 89 -23.35 12.50 -4.47
CA VAL A 89 -23.76 12.44 -3.05
C VAL A 89 -25.08 11.70 -2.91
N ASN A 90 -25.10 10.56 -2.20
CA ASN A 90 -26.29 9.73 -2.05
C ASN A 90 -26.98 9.91 -0.68
N ILE A 91 -28.01 10.76 -0.62
CA ILE A 91 -28.77 11.04 0.61
C ILE A 91 -29.54 9.80 1.10
N THR A 92 -30.02 8.95 0.18
CA THR A 92 -30.78 7.73 0.52
C THR A 92 -29.90 6.72 1.26
N GLU A 93 -28.65 6.55 0.82
CA GLU A 93 -27.68 5.69 1.51
C GLU A 93 -27.30 6.22 2.89
N GLY A 94 -27.18 7.55 3.04
CA GLY A 94 -26.99 8.20 4.34
C GLY A 94 -28.13 7.90 5.32
N ASN A 95 -29.38 8.06 4.91
CA ASN A 95 -30.54 7.72 5.76
C ASN A 95 -30.56 6.23 6.14
N ALA A 96 -30.27 5.35 5.18
CA ALA A 96 -30.23 3.92 5.43
C ALA A 96 -29.11 3.51 6.40
N LEU A 97 -27.99 4.25 6.43
CA LEU A 97 -26.93 4.09 7.43
C LEU A 97 -27.46 4.48 8.82
N VAL A 98 -28.07 5.66 8.96
CA VAL A 98 -28.64 6.14 10.23
C VAL A 98 -29.60 5.12 10.84
N ASP A 99 -30.50 4.56 10.04
CA ASP A 99 -31.44 3.52 10.50
C ASP A 99 -30.73 2.27 11.03
N SER A 100 -29.62 1.87 10.40
CA SER A 100 -28.87 0.67 10.80
C SER A 100 -28.08 0.82 12.11
N ILE A 101 -27.67 2.04 12.46
CA ILE A 101 -26.87 2.32 13.66
C ILE A 101 -27.73 2.78 14.85
N LYS A 102 -28.99 3.14 14.62
CA LYS A 102 -29.89 3.77 15.61
C LYS A 102 -30.02 2.99 16.91
N SER A 103 -30.07 1.65 16.83
CA SER A 103 -30.12 0.79 18.02
C SER A 103 -28.83 0.87 18.83
N ALA A 104 -27.67 0.80 18.16
CA ALA A 104 -26.37 0.85 18.83
C ALA A 104 -26.19 2.19 19.57
N CYS A 105 -26.58 3.31 18.95
CA CYS A 105 -26.51 4.62 19.60
C CYS A 105 -27.48 4.73 20.78
N LYS A 106 -28.70 4.20 20.65
CA LYS A 106 -29.69 4.17 21.74
C LYS A 106 -29.18 3.41 22.97
N ASP A 107 -28.42 2.33 22.76
CA ASP A 107 -27.85 1.51 23.82
C ASP A 107 -26.73 2.19 24.62
N THR A 108 -26.30 3.40 24.20
CA THR A 108 -25.30 4.22 24.89
C THR A 108 -25.90 5.31 25.79
N LEU A 109 -27.22 5.53 25.72
CA LEU A 109 -27.86 6.62 26.45
C LEU A 109 -27.67 6.48 27.96
N ILE A 110 -27.45 7.63 28.61
CA ILE A 110 -27.29 7.76 30.05
C ILE A 110 -28.32 8.78 30.56
N PRO A 111 -28.60 8.84 31.87
CA PRO A 111 -29.50 9.85 32.43
C PRO A 111 -29.12 11.26 31.98
N GLY A 112 -30.09 12.01 31.44
CA GLY A 112 -29.89 13.38 30.98
C GLY A 112 -29.44 13.54 29.52
N THR A 113 -29.19 12.46 28.77
CA THR A 113 -28.91 12.55 27.34
C THR A 113 -30.09 12.09 26.48
N GLU A 114 -30.21 12.65 25.27
CA GLU A 114 -31.29 12.36 24.32
C GLU A 114 -30.78 11.61 23.08
N GLN A 115 -31.71 11.00 22.35
CA GLN A 115 -31.42 10.19 21.16
C GLN A 115 -31.06 11.03 19.93
N ILE A 116 -30.27 10.43 19.03
CA ILE A 116 -29.98 10.92 17.67
C ILE A 116 -31.26 11.11 16.84
N GLY A 117 -31.38 12.26 16.15
CA GLY A 117 -32.42 12.50 15.14
C GLY A 117 -32.98 13.93 15.05
N GLY A 118 -32.64 14.81 16.00
CA GLY A 118 -32.97 16.24 15.96
C GLY A 118 -31.86 17.12 15.37
N PHE A 119 -32.06 18.44 15.35
CA PHE A 119 -31.04 19.42 14.92
C PHE A 119 -29.78 19.44 15.79
N GLY A 120 -29.85 18.88 16.99
CA GLY A 120 -28.76 18.77 17.95
C GLY A 120 -29.21 17.93 19.15
N ALA A 121 -28.25 17.55 19.99
CA ALA A 121 -28.51 16.82 21.22
C ALA A 121 -28.59 17.76 22.42
N LEU A 122 -29.57 17.54 23.29
CA LEU A 122 -29.65 18.20 24.60
C LEU A 122 -29.00 17.32 25.67
N ILE A 123 -28.28 17.97 26.58
CA ILE A 123 -27.60 17.32 27.71
C ILE A 123 -28.05 18.02 29.00
N ASP A 124 -28.89 17.34 29.77
CA ASP A 124 -29.31 17.76 31.11
C ASP A 124 -28.28 17.28 32.14
N LEU A 125 -27.32 18.15 32.46
CA LEU A 125 -26.24 17.85 33.40
C LEU A 125 -26.75 17.53 34.80
N LYS A 126 -27.89 18.09 35.22
CA LYS A 126 -28.49 17.81 36.52
C LYS A 126 -29.01 16.38 36.58
N LYS A 127 -29.69 15.92 35.53
CA LYS A 127 -30.10 14.50 35.41
C LYS A 127 -28.93 13.55 35.24
N ALA A 128 -27.84 14.01 34.64
CA ALA A 128 -26.58 13.26 34.57
C ALA A 128 -25.84 13.17 35.92
N GLY A 129 -26.36 13.80 36.98
CA GLY A 129 -25.85 13.69 38.34
C GLY A 129 -24.92 14.82 38.78
N PHE A 130 -24.79 15.89 37.99
CA PHE A 130 -23.95 17.03 38.32
C PHE A 130 -24.72 18.14 39.03
N THR A 131 -24.06 18.82 39.98
CA THR A 131 -24.63 19.93 40.76
C THR A 131 -24.10 21.29 40.30
N ASP A 132 -22.78 21.47 40.23
CA ASP A 132 -22.11 22.68 39.71
C ASP A 132 -21.02 22.27 38.71
N PRO A 133 -21.42 21.82 37.51
CA PRO A 133 -20.51 21.27 36.53
C PRO A 133 -19.68 22.34 35.82
N LEU A 134 -18.43 22.01 35.57
CA LEU A 134 -17.59 22.61 34.54
C LEU A 134 -17.49 21.65 33.36
N LEU A 135 -17.66 22.18 32.14
CA LEU A 135 -17.52 21.39 30.91
C LEU A 135 -16.07 21.37 30.43
N VAL A 136 -15.64 20.20 29.98
CA VAL A 136 -14.36 19.98 29.31
C VAL A 136 -14.66 19.35 27.95
N LEU A 137 -14.11 19.94 26.89
CA LEU A 137 -14.28 19.49 25.52
C LEU A 137 -12.96 18.95 25.00
N GLY A 138 -13.00 17.77 24.37
CA GLY A 138 -11.85 17.16 23.72
C GLY A 138 -12.23 16.72 22.31
N MET A 139 -11.42 17.07 21.31
CA MET A 139 -11.66 16.70 19.92
C MET A 139 -10.38 16.16 19.32
N ASP A 140 -10.47 15.01 18.65
CA ASP A 140 -9.34 14.39 17.98
C ASP A 140 -9.81 13.52 16.79
N GLY A 141 -8.84 13.07 15.99
CA GLY A 141 -9.04 12.07 14.94
C GLY A 141 -8.22 10.81 15.18
N VAL A 142 -8.49 9.78 14.39
CA VAL A 142 -7.71 8.52 14.45
C VAL A 142 -6.35 8.67 13.73
N GLY A 143 -6.31 9.49 12.69
CA GLY A 143 -5.11 9.71 11.89
C GLY A 143 -4.74 8.51 11.00
N THR A 144 -3.45 8.36 10.68
CA THR A 144 -3.00 7.43 9.62
C THR A 144 -3.19 5.93 9.90
N LYS A 145 -3.73 5.54 11.05
CA LYS A 145 -4.17 4.17 11.33
C LYS A 145 -5.36 3.75 10.45
N LEU A 146 -6.20 4.70 10.03
CA LEU A 146 -7.31 4.49 9.08
C LEU A 146 -6.85 3.80 7.78
N GLU A 147 -5.65 4.13 7.31
CA GLU A 147 -5.08 3.55 6.10
C GLU A 147 -4.69 2.08 6.29
N ILE A 148 -4.18 1.71 7.47
CA ILE A 148 -3.86 0.30 7.77
C ILE A 148 -5.14 -0.52 7.87
N ALA A 149 -6.17 0.01 8.54
CA ALA A 149 -7.47 -0.63 8.61
C ALA A 149 -8.11 -0.82 7.23
N SER A 150 -7.96 0.18 6.35
CA SER A 150 -8.43 0.10 4.96
C SER A 150 -7.66 -0.93 4.12
N ASP A 151 -6.35 -1.06 4.34
CA ASP A 151 -5.51 -2.05 3.67
C ASP A 151 -5.86 -3.49 4.14
N ILE A 152 -6.19 -3.68 5.42
CA ILE A 152 -6.57 -4.97 6.03
C ILE A 152 -8.05 -5.33 5.76
N GLY A 153 -8.93 -4.34 5.68
CA GLY A 153 -10.38 -4.54 5.59
C GLY A 153 -11.06 -4.85 6.92
N SER A 154 -10.57 -4.26 8.03
CA SER A 154 -11.14 -4.42 9.38
C SER A 154 -11.25 -3.06 10.06
N PHE A 155 -12.46 -2.67 10.48
CA PHE A 155 -12.75 -1.29 10.92
C PHE A 155 -13.28 -1.18 12.35
N SER A 156 -13.73 -2.29 12.94
CA SER A 156 -14.36 -2.37 14.26
C SER A 156 -13.53 -1.79 15.41
N SER A 157 -12.19 -1.85 15.35
CA SER A 157 -11.34 -1.28 16.40
C SER A 157 -11.15 0.24 16.29
N LEU A 158 -11.44 0.84 15.14
CA LEU A 158 -11.23 2.28 14.90
C LEU A 158 -12.17 3.16 15.73
N GLY A 159 -13.37 2.66 16.05
CA GLY A 159 -14.27 3.38 16.93
C GLY A 159 -13.74 3.52 18.35
N TYR A 160 -13.04 2.49 18.85
CA TYR A 160 -12.32 2.55 20.12
C TYR A 160 -11.12 3.49 20.06
N ASP A 161 -10.41 3.52 18.93
CA ASP A 161 -9.32 4.47 18.72
C ASP A 161 -9.83 5.91 18.80
N LEU A 162 -10.90 6.24 18.07
CA LEU A 162 -11.46 7.58 18.05
C LEU A 162 -11.91 8.05 19.43
N VAL A 163 -12.71 7.21 20.11
CA VAL A 163 -13.21 7.52 21.45
C VAL A 163 -12.04 7.63 22.43
N GLY A 164 -11.11 6.68 22.40
CA GLY A 164 -9.94 6.65 23.27
C GLY A 164 -9.07 7.89 23.15
N MET A 165 -8.84 8.40 21.93
CA MET A 165 -8.07 9.62 21.72
C MET A 165 -8.71 10.84 22.41
N CYS A 166 -10.05 10.98 22.34
CA CYS A 166 -10.73 12.14 22.92
C CYS A 166 -10.95 11.99 24.44
N VAL A 167 -11.40 10.82 24.91
CA VAL A 167 -11.85 10.63 26.30
C VAL A 167 -10.68 10.55 27.28
N ASN A 168 -9.53 10.06 26.83
CA ASN A 168 -8.32 10.04 27.65
C ASN A 168 -7.74 11.45 27.84
N ASP A 169 -7.94 12.36 26.88
CA ASP A 169 -7.49 13.76 26.98
C ASP A 169 -8.36 14.60 27.93
N VAL A 170 -9.68 14.43 27.92
CA VAL A 170 -10.56 15.11 28.88
C VAL A 170 -10.37 14.55 30.30
N LEU A 171 -10.04 13.27 30.43
CA LEU A 171 -9.65 12.67 31.71
C LEU A 171 -8.40 13.32 32.29
N CYS A 172 -7.45 13.78 31.45
CA CYS A 172 -6.29 14.54 31.90
C CYS A 172 -6.62 15.89 32.55
N HIS A 173 -7.87 16.35 32.46
CA HIS A 173 -8.40 17.52 33.19
C HIS A 173 -9.28 17.13 34.40
N GLY A 174 -9.38 15.83 34.70
CA GLY A 174 -10.23 15.27 35.75
C GLY A 174 -11.72 15.29 35.44
N ALA A 175 -12.10 15.25 34.15
CA ALA A 175 -13.50 15.24 33.72
C ALA A 175 -14.00 13.84 33.34
N ALA A 176 -15.28 13.59 33.63
CA ALA A 176 -16.00 12.39 33.25
C ALA A 176 -16.70 12.61 31.89
N PRO A 177 -16.49 11.74 30.89
CA PRO A 177 -17.23 11.78 29.62
C PRO A 177 -18.75 11.67 29.84
N ILE A 178 -19.52 12.47 29.11
CA ILE A 178 -21.00 12.48 29.16
C ILE A 178 -21.59 12.17 27.80
N ALA A 179 -21.07 12.84 26.77
CA ALA A 179 -21.57 12.71 25.41
C ALA A 179 -20.43 12.70 24.40
N PHE A 180 -20.68 12.07 23.26
CA PHE A 180 -19.76 11.95 22.16
C PHE A 180 -20.46 12.28 20.85
N LEU A 181 -19.75 12.96 19.95
CA LEU A 181 -20.16 13.20 18.58
C LEU A 181 -19.09 12.74 17.61
N ASP A 182 -19.49 12.17 16.48
CA ASP A 182 -18.57 11.76 15.41
C ASP A 182 -18.81 12.51 14.10
N TYR A 183 -17.75 12.64 13.31
CA TYR A 183 -17.79 13.20 11.97
C TYR A 183 -17.07 12.23 11.02
N TYR A 184 -17.85 11.51 10.23
CA TYR A 184 -17.37 10.56 9.23
C TYR A 184 -17.42 11.21 7.86
N VAL A 185 -16.28 11.29 7.16
CA VAL A 185 -16.22 11.85 5.81
C VAL A 185 -15.56 10.87 4.85
N THR A 186 -16.08 10.75 3.64
CA THR A 186 -15.55 9.82 2.64
C THR A 186 -15.71 10.37 1.22
N GLY A 187 -14.84 9.95 0.30
CA GLY A 187 -15.03 10.25 -1.12
C GLY A 187 -16.17 9.45 -1.77
N LYS A 188 -16.50 8.27 -1.21
CA LYS A 188 -17.67 7.48 -1.57
C LYS A 188 -18.16 6.67 -0.39
N LEU A 189 -19.45 6.78 -0.06
CA LEU A 189 -20.01 6.05 1.08
C LEU A 189 -20.04 4.54 0.82
N LYS A 190 -19.61 3.79 1.83
CA LYS A 190 -19.80 2.34 1.91
C LYS A 190 -20.45 2.04 3.25
N LYS A 191 -21.73 1.70 3.19
CA LYS A 191 -22.60 1.63 4.36
C LYS A 191 -22.07 0.66 5.41
N GLU A 192 -21.59 -0.50 4.99
CA GLU A 192 -21.13 -1.57 5.89
C GLU A 192 -19.87 -1.15 6.66
N GLU A 193 -18.92 -0.49 5.99
CA GLU A 193 -17.68 0.02 6.61
C GLU A 193 -18.01 1.13 7.62
N ALA A 194 -18.86 2.09 7.24
CA ALA A 194 -19.28 3.17 8.13
C ALA A 194 -20.07 2.64 9.35
N ALA A 195 -20.98 1.69 9.15
CA ALA A 195 -21.74 1.07 10.23
C ALA A 195 -20.84 0.33 11.22
N GLU A 196 -19.81 -0.39 10.75
CA GLU A 196 -18.85 -1.09 11.60
C GLU A 196 -18.09 -0.11 12.50
N VAL A 197 -17.61 1.01 11.95
CA VAL A 197 -16.92 2.07 12.69
C VAL A 197 -17.82 2.68 13.76
N ILE A 198 -19.03 3.10 13.38
CA ILE A 198 -19.96 3.78 14.30
C ILE A 198 -20.43 2.83 15.41
N CYS A 199 -20.65 1.54 15.10
CA CYS A 199 -20.90 0.53 16.12
C CYS A 199 -19.71 0.38 17.08
N GLY A 200 -18.47 0.49 16.59
CA GLY A 200 -17.28 0.56 17.43
C GLY A 200 -17.27 1.78 18.36
N ILE A 201 -17.63 2.96 17.84
CA ILE A 201 -17.74 4.21 18.61
C ILE A 201 -18.79 4.03 19.72
N ALA A 202 -19.97 3.52 19.39
CA ALA A 202 -21.05 3.29 20.35
C ALA A 202 -20.61 2.32 21.48
N LYS A 203 -19.93 1.22 21.14
CA LYS A 203 -19.39 0.28 22.14
C LYS A 203 -18.39 0.96 23.07
N ALA A 204 -17.44 1.72 22.52
CA ALA A 204 -16.45 2.43 23.31
C ALA A 204 -17.08 3.52 24.20
N CYS A 205 -18.06 4.28 23.68
CA CYS A 205 -18.82 5.27 24.45
C CYS A 205 -19.51 4.64 25.66
N LYS A 206 -20.24 3.54 25.44
CA LYS A 206 -20.88 2.76 26.50
C LYS A 206 -19.87 2.27 27.53
N GLU A 207 -18.70 1.84 27.08
CA GLU A 207 -17.63 1.38 27.97
C GLU A 207 -17.08 2.50 28.85
N VAL A 208 -16.98 3.73 28.38
CA VAL A 208 -16.51 4.88 29.20
C VAL A 208 -17.62 5.59 29.97
N GLY A 209 -18.88 5.22 29.74
CA GLY A 209 -20.04 5.87 30.37
C GLY A 209 -20.51 7.15 29.67
N ALA A 210 -20.21 7.31 28.37
CA ALA A 210 -20.71 8.39 27.54
C ALA A 210 -21.82 7.93 26.59
N ALA A 211 -22.72 8.84 26.23
CA ALA A 211 -23.72 8.63 25.20
C ALA A 211 -23.21 9.11 23.82
N LEU A 212 -23.41 8.31 22.78
CA LEU A 212 -23.24 8.75 21.40
C LEU A 212 -24.51 9.50 20.98
N VAL A 213 -24.47 10.83 21.09
CA VAL A 213 -25.66 11.70 21.00
C VAL A 213 -25.89 12.29 19.62
N GLY A 214 -24.91 12.20 18.72
CA GLY A 214 -25.04 12.71 17.37
C GLY A 214 -23.80 12.43 16.54
N GLY A 215 -23.92 12.65 15.23
CA GLY A 215 -22.80 12.57 14.31
C GLY A 215 -23.23 12.97 12.92
N GLU A 216 -22.27 13.18 12.03
CA GLU A 216 -22.50 13.57 10.65
C GLU A 216 -21.75 12.64 9.70
N THR A 217 -22.39 12.28 8.58
CA THR A 217 -21.79 11.45 7.54
C THR A 217 -21.81 12.19 6.22
N ALA A 218 -20.62 12.59 5.74
CA ALA A 218 -20.49 13.41 4.55
C ALA A 218 -19.79 12.66 3.40
N GLU A 219 -20.42 12.64 2.22
CA GLU A 219 -19.81 12.17 0.97
C GLU A 219 -19.25 13.38 0.18
N MET A 220 -17.93 13.42 -0.03
CA MET A 220 -17.22 14.56 -0.62
C MET A 220 -16.28 14.13 -1.77
N PRO A 221 -16.81 13.67 -2.92
CA PRO A 221 -16.02 13.11 -4.03
C PRO A 221 -15.07 14.12 -4.71
N GLY A 222 -15.29 15.42 -4.49
CA GLY A 222 -14.41 16.50 -4.96
C GLY A 222 -13.21 16.80 -4.04
N VAL A 223 -13.25 16.33 -2.79
CA VAL A 223 -12.20 16.55 -1.77
C VAL A 223 -11.44 15.25 -1.54
N TYR A 224 -12.15 14.14 -1.33
CA TYR A 224 -11.59 12.83 -1.07
C TYR A 224 -11.74 11.94 -2.31
N SER A 225 -10.69 11.17 -2.62
CA SER A 225 -10.83 10.13 -3.66
C SER A 225 -11.80 9.04 -3.20
N PRO A 226 -12.39 8.23 -4.11
CA PRO A 226 -13.44 7.26 -3.75
C PRO A 226 -13.06 6.17 -2.72
N LYS A 227 -11.79 6.07 -2.33
CA LYS A 227 -11.29 5.13 -1.31
C LYS A 227 -10.75 5.83 -0.06
N GLN A 228 -10.67 7.15 -0.08
CA GLN A 228 -10.19 7.93 1.06
C GLN A 228 -11.36 8.38 1.90
N TRP A 229 -11.14 8.32 3.20
CA TRP A 229 -12.09 8.71 4.21
C TRP A 229 -11.33 9.15 5.45
N ASP A 230 -12.00 9.88 6.33
CA ASP A 230 -11.46 10.40 7.56
C ASP A 230 -12.52 10.37 8.66
N LEU A 231 -12.06 10.43 9.90
CA LEU A 231 -12.89 10.29 11.09
C LEU A 231 -12.41 11.24 12.17
N ALA A 232 -13.32 12.09 12.64
CA ALA A 232 -13.11 12.97 13.78
C ALA A 232 -14.17 12.73 14.85
N GLY A 233 -13.82 13.00 16.10
CA GLY A 233 -14.65 12.76 17.26
C GLY A 233 -14.56 13.92 18.24
N CYS A 234 -15.65 14.18 18.95
CA CYS A 234 -15.74 15.23 19.95
C CYS A 234 -16.37 14.64 21.22
N CYS A 235 -15.61 14.64 22.30
CA CYS A 235 -16.07 14.28 23.63
C CYS A 235 -16.49 15.54 24.40
N ILE A 236 -17.71 15.52 24.91
CA ILE A 236 -18.22 16.47 25.90
C ILE A 236 -18.16 15.77 27.25
N ALA A 237 -17.34 16.29 28.14
CA ALA A 237 -17.17 15.81 29.50
C ALA A 237 -17.56 16.88 30.51
N ALA A 238 -17.89 16.47 31.74
CA ALA A 238 -18.02 17.41 32.85
C ALA A 238 -17.31 16.90 34.10
N LYS A 239 -17.01 17.85 34.98
CA LYS A 239 -16.55 17.61 36.34
C LYS A 239 -17.26 18.54 37.29
N GLU A 240 -17.43 18.13 38.53
CA GLU A 240 -17.81 19.07 39.58
C GLU A 240 -16.70 20.10 39.79
N ARG A 241 -17.09 21.33 40.12
CA ARG A 241 -16.13 22.40 40.43
C ARG A 241 -15.17 22.03 41.56
N GLU A 242 -15.63 21.22 42.51
CA GLU A 242 -14.85 20.74 43.66
C GLU A 242 -13.88 19.60 43.32
N TRP A 243 -14.08 18.88 42.19
CA TRP A 243 -13.14 17.85 41.79
C TRP A 243 -11.78 18.48 41.45
N PRO A 244 -10.66 17.77 41.64
CA PRO A 244 -9.35 18.27 41.26
C PRO A 244 -9.29 18.67 39.77
N THR A 245 -8.69 19.83 39.48
CA THR A 245 -8.35 20.21 38.09
C THR A 245 -6.91 19.81 37.84
N LEU A 246 -6.72 18.80 37.00
CA LEU A 246 -5.39 18.32 36.65
C LEU A 246 -4.84 19.10 35.44
N PRO A 247 -3.50 19.29 35.36
CA PRO A 247 -2.52 19.03 36.42
C PRO A 247 -2.63 20.05 37.56
N GLU A 248 -2.49 19.57 38.81
CA GLU A 248 -2.41 20.43 40.00
C GLU A 248 -0.99 20.99 40.15
N PHE A 249 -0.62 21.94 39.28
CA PHE A 249 0.73 22.52 39.25
C PHE A 249 1.24 22.95 40.64
N ASP A 250 0.35 23.55 41.43
CA ASP A 250 0.66 24.04 42.78
C ASP A 250 0.85 22.93 43.80
N ASN A 251 0.55 21.67 43.51
CA ASN A 251 0.68 20.52 44.43
C ASN A 251 1.72 19.49 43.98
N ILE A 252 2.27 19.62 42.77
CA ILE A 252 3.41 18.81 42.30
C ILE A 252 4.67 19.25 43.04
N ARG A 253 5.40 18.29 43.59
CA ARG A 253 6.59 18.50 44.43
C ARG A 253 7.78 17.69 43.94
N PHE A 254 8.95 18.09 44.42
CA PHE A 254 10.15 17.26 44.31
C PHE A 254 9.93 15.90 44.98
N ASP A 255 10.45 14.84 44.37
CA ASP A 255 10.30 13.43 44.76
C ASP A 255 8.87 12.85 44.65
N ASP A 256 7.90 13.57 44.06
CA ASP A 256 6.65 12.93 43.64
C ASP A 256 6.93 11.77 42.68
N VAL A 257 6.17 10.69 42.80
CA VAL A 257 6.36 9.46 42.04
C VAL A 257 5.65 9.55 40.68
N ILE A 258 6.29 9.00 39.65
CA ILE A 258 5.73 8.85 38.31
C ILE A 258 5.31 7.39 38.10
N ILE A 259 4.02 7.19 37.88
CA ILE A 259 3.44 5.89 37.52
C ILE A 259 3.18 5.85 36.01
N GLY A 260 3.72 4.85 35.33
CA GLY A 260 3.44 4.54 33.94
C GLY A 260 2.37 3.46 33.83
N ILE A 261 1.27 3.75 33.14
CA ILE A 261 0.14 2.85 32.97
C ILE A 261 0.20 2.24 31.57
N ALA A 262 0.13 0.91 31.50
CA ALA A 262 0.40 0.16 30.28
C ALA A 262 -0.55 0.52 29.14
N SER A 263 0.00 0.69 27.93
CA SER A 263 -0.74 0.65 26.67
C SER A 263 -1.03 -0.79 26.26
N ASN A 264 -1.92 -0.98 25.30
CA ASN A 264 -2.15 -2.29 24.68
C ASN A 264 -1.52 -2.41 23.27
N GLY A 265 -0.71 -1.43 22.88
CA GLY A 265 -0.03 -1.37 21.58
C GLY A 265 0.30 0.07 21.19
N LEU A 266 0.30 0.34 19.88
CA LEU A 266 0.63 1.64 19.30
C LEU A 266 -0.41 2.75 19.55
N HIS A 267 -1.61 2.37 20.01
CA HIS A 267 -2.80 3.24 20.06
C HIS A 267 -3.09 3.81 18.66
N SER A 268 -3.21 5.14 18.52
CA SER A 268 -3.52 5.82 17.25
C SER A 268 -2.37 6.66 16.69
N ASN A 269 -1.14 6.54 17.23
CA ASN A 269 -0.01 7.41 16.90
C ASN A 269 1.15 6.68 16.21
N GLY A 270 1.95 7.41 15.42
CA GLY A 270 3.14 6.88 14.74
C GLY A 270 2.87 6.01 13.49
N PHE A 271 1.61 5.84 13.09
CA PHE A 271 1.21 4.95 11.99
C PHE A 271 1.80 5.34 10.62
N SER A 272 2.11 6.62 10.39
CA SER A 272 2.86 7.07 9.22
C SER A 272 4.25 6.43 9.11
N LEU A 273 4.92 6.21 10.24
CA LEU A 273 6.23 5.54 10.29
C LEU A 273 6.05 4.02 10.19
N VAL A 274 5.09 3.46 10.92
CA VAL A 274 4.73 2.02 10.88
C VAL A 274 4.49 1.56 9.44
N ARG A 275 3.69 2.30 8.66
CA ARG A 275 3.41 1.99 7.24
C ARG A 275 4.64 1.97 6.33
N LYS A 276 5.71 2.68 6.70
CA LYS A 276 6.97 2.67 5.93
C LYS A 276 7.81 1.42 6.22
N ILE A 277 7.66 0.84 7.41
CA ILE A 277 8.49 -0.24 7.95
C ILE A 277 7.80 -1.60 7.76
N PHE A 278 6.49 -1.67 7.99
CA PHE A 278 5.73 -2.91 8.04
C PHE A 278 4.56 -2.93 7.07
N ARG A 279 4.07 -4.15 6.76
CA ARG A 279 2.84 -4.36 6.00
C ARG A 279 1.92 -5.33 6.74
N GLU A 280 0.68 -4.88 6.90
CA GLU A 280 -0.56 -5.63 7.19
C GLU A 280 -0.41 -6.78 8.21
N SER A 281 -0.64 -6.46 9.50
CA SER A 281 -0.92 -7.42 10.58
C SER A 281 -2.06 -6.86 11.43
N ASP A 282 -2.97 -7.74 11.83
CA ASP A 282 -4.07 -7.41 12.74
C ASP A 282 -3.57 -6.89 14.10
N GLU A 283 -2.33 -7.23 14.49
CA GLU A 283 -1.71 -6.71 15.71
C GLU A 283 -1.55 -5.18 15.70
N LEU A 284 -1.44 -4.56 14.52
CA LEU A 284 -1.40 -3.10 14.37
C LEU A 284 -2.78 -2.45 14.59
N LEU A 285 -3.85 -3.21 14.49
CA LEU A 285 -5.22 -2.76 14.69
C LEU A 285 -5.73 -2.97 16.11
N ARG A 286 -4.87 -3.31 17.08
CA ARG A 286 -5.25 -3.32 18.49
C ARG A 286 -5.82 -1.94 18.87
N PRO A 287 -7.03 -1.87 19.46
CA PRO A 287 -7.72 -0.61 19.74
C PRO A 287 -6.96 0.18 20.81
N THR A 288 -7.09 1.51 20.82
CA THR A 288 -6.55 2.35 21.91
C THR A 288 -7.19 1.97 23.25
N LYS A 289 -6.37 1.88 24.31
CA LYS A 289 -6.87 1.55 25.65
C LYS A 289 -7.65 2.72 26.26
N LEU A 290 -8.76 2.41 26.92
CA LEU A 290 -9.62 3.38 27.59
C LEU A 290 -9.25 3.45 29.08
N TYR A 291 -8.86 4.63 29.57
CA TYR A 291 -8.39 4.80 30.95
C TYR A 291 -9.39 5.50 31.87
N VAL A 292 -10.55 5.90 31.36
CA VAL A 292 -11.56 6.68 32.10
C VAL A 292 -12.03 5.95 33.35
N LYS A 293 -12.67 4.78 33.20
CA LYS A 293 -13.18 3.99 34.33
C LYS A 293 -12.14 3.68 35.41
N PRO A 294 -10.94 3.14 35.08
CA PRO A 294 -9.96 2.77 36.10
C PRO A 294 -9.33 3.98 36.83
N LEU A 295 -9.30 5.17 36.21
CA LEU A 295 -8.59 6.31 36.80
C LEU A 295 -9.50 7.41 37.32
N LEU A 296 -10.73 7.56 36.81
CA LEU A 296 -11.61 8.68 37.19
C LEU A 296 -11.84 8.73 38.70
N GLN A 297 -12.10 7.59 39.35
CA GLN A 297 -12.29 7.54 40.81
C GLN A 297 -11.03 7.95 41.57
N LEU A 298 -9.84 7.58 41.09
CA LEU A 298 -8.57 7.97 41.69
C LEU A 298 -8.30 9.48 41.52
N VAL A 299 -8.73 10.06 40.40
CA VAL A 299 -8.65 11.50 40.17
C VAL A 299 -9.62 12.24 41.09
N THR A 300 -10.90 11.86 41.13
CA THR A 300 -11.91 12.56 41.93
C THR A 300 -11.69 12.42 43.43
N SER A 301 -11.05 11.35 43.89
CA SER A 301 -10.64 11.16 45.29
C SER A 301 -9.25 11.74 45.63
N ASN A 302 -8.73 12.62 44.77
CA ASN A 302 -7.49 13.37 44.97
C ASN A 302 -6.25 12.48 45.20
N GLN A 303 -6.18 11.32 44.54
CA GLN A 303 -5.03 10.41 44.63
C GLN A 303 -3.94 10.73 43.61
N ILE A 304 -4.30 11.41 42.53
CA ILE A 304 -3.42 11.72 41.40
C ILE A 304 -3.35 13.24 41.24
N LYS A 305 -2.13 13.78 41.18
CA LYS A 305 -1.85 15.22 41.03
C LYS A 305 -1.77 15.67 39.58
N ALA A 306 -1.45 14.77 38.66
CA ALA A 306 -1.44 15.04 37.23
C ALA A 306 -1.55 13.77 36.39
N LEU A 307 -2.12 13.90 35.20
CA LEU A 307 -2.22 12.84 34.18
C LEU A 307 -1.72 13.35 32.84
N ALA A 308 -0.88 12.57 32.15
CA ALA A 308 -0.48 12.82 30.78
C ALA A 308 -0.83 11.63 29.88
N HIS A 309 -1.74 11.84 28.93
CA HIS A 309 -2.05 10.88 27.89
C HIS A 309 -0.88 10.83 26.89
N ILE A 310 -0.33 9.63 26.67
CA ILE A 310 0.87 9.46 25.86
C ILE A 310 0.49 9.17 24.40
N THR A 311 0.48 10.24 23.60
CA THR A 311 0.07 10.25 22.19
C THR A 311 1.24 10.62 21.28
N GLY A 312 1.02 11.44 20.24
CA GLY A 312 2.08 11.96 19.39
C GLY A 312 3.12 12.72 20.22
N GLY A 313 4.40 12.52 19.92
CA GLY A 313 5.50 13.07 20.72
C GLY A 313 5.91 12.20 21.93
N GLY A 314 5.19 11.11 22.20
CA GLY A 314 5.57 10.07 23.15
C GLY A 314 5.77 10.60 24.57
N LEU A 315 6.63 9.94 25.35
CA LEU A 315 6.95 10.38 26.72
C LEU A 315 7.68 11.74 26.72
N ILE A 316 8.49 11.98 25.67
CA ILE A 316 9.38 13.15 25.59
C ILE A 316 8.60 14.45 25.49
N GLU A 317 7.50 14.48 24.73
CA GLU A 317 6.73 15.72 24.51
C GLU A 317 5.48 15.83 25.40
N ASN A 318 4.90 14.72 25.86
CA ASN A 318 3.65 14.75 26.64
C ASN A 318 3.87 14.94 28.14
N VAL A 319 4.83 14.22 28.75
CA VAL A 319 5.09 14.34 30.20
C VAL A 319 5.51 15.75 30.63
N PRO A 320 6.35 16.50 29.88
CA PRO A 320 6.67 17.88 30.26
C PRO A 320 5.47 18.84 30.33
N ARG A 321 4.36 18.56 29.65
CA ARG A 321 3.17 19.45 29.62
C ARG A 321 2.45 19.52 30.96
N ILE A 322 2.65 18.51 31.80
CA ILE A 322 1.97 18.39 33.10
C ILE A 322 2.86 18.79 34.28
N LEU A 323 4.03 19.40 34.02
CA LEU A 323 5.00 19.76 35.05
C LEU A 323 5.09 21.29 35.23
N PRO A 324 5.29 21.79 36.47
CA PRO A 324 5.64 23.18 36.71
C PRO A 324 6.98 23.55 36.05
N GLN A 325 7.16 24.84 35.73
CA GLN A 325 8.37 25.31 35.04
C GLN A 325 9.68 25.06 35.81
N THR A 326 9.61 24.92 37.13
CA THR A 326 10.74 24.71 38.06
C THR A 326 11.13 23.24 38.24
N LEU A 327 10.32 22.31 37.76
CA LEU A 327 10.49 20.86 37.95
C LEU A 327 10.75 20.15 36.61
N SER A 328 11.26 18.93 36.70
CA SER A 328 11.48 18.02 35.58
C SER A 328 11.14 16.59 35.98
N ALA A 329 10.93 15.70 34.99
CA ALA A 329 10.73 14.28 35.23
C ALA A 329 12.02 13.50 34.97
N GLU A 330 12.33 12.53 35.83
CA GLU A 330 13.35 11.51 35.58
C GLU A 330 12.68 10.14 35.51
N ILE A 331 12.80 9.46 34.37
CA ILE A 331 12.18 8.15 34.09
C ILE A 331 13.28 7.14 33.77
N ASP A 332 13.25 5.99 34.43
CA ASP A 332 14.11 4.85 34.13
C ASP A 332 13.41 3.92 33.13
N CYS A 333 13.91 3.89 31.90
CA CYS A 333 13.32 3.09 30.84
C CYS A 333 13.37 1.59 31.14
N LYS A 334 14.31 1.10 31.96
CA LYS A 334 14.37 -0.33 32.36
C LYS A 334 13.15 -0.78 33.16
N LYS A 335 12.44 0.15 33.79
CA LYS A 335 11.20 -0.14 34.53
C LYS A 335 9.97 -0.23 33.62
N LEU A 336 10.09 0.11 32.33
CA LEU A 336 9.01 0.01 31.37
C LEU A 336 8.94 -1.40 30.80
N HIS A 337 7.72 -1.91 30.68
CA HIS A 337 7.47 -3.12 29.91
C HIS A 337 7.31 -2.79 28.42
N ILE A 338 8.43 -2.82 27.67
CA ILE A 338 8.41 -2.57 26.22
C ILE A 338 7.77 -3.75 25.49
N LEU A 339 6.59 -3.54 24.90
CA LEU A 339 5.90 -4.56 24.09
C LEU A 339 6.72 -4.95 22.85
N GLU A 340 6.62 -6.21 22.45
CA GLU A 340 7.36 -6.79 21.32
C GLU A 340 7.20 -6.01 20.01
N ILE A 341 6.02 -5.42 19.77
CA ILE A 341 5.77 -4.61 18.57
C ILE A 341 6.71 -3.40 18.47
N PHE A 342 7.08 -2.77 19.59
CA PHE A 342 8.00 -1.63 19.59
C PHE A 342 9.44 -2.07 19.34
N LYS A 343 9.85 -3.19 19.95
CA LYS A 343 11.15 -3.81 19.70
C LYS A 343 11.31 -4.16 18.22
N TRP A 344 10.25 -4.75 17.67
CA TRP A 344 10.19 -5.09 16.26
C TRP A 344 10.26 -3.85 15.36
N LEU A 345 9.49 -2.79 15.66
CA LEU A 345 9.51 -1.54 14.89
C LEU A 345 10.89 -0.88 14.90
N GLN A 346 11.53 -0.84 16.06
CA GLN A 346 12.86 -0.31 16.23
C GLN A 346 13.86 -1.03 15.32
N LYS A 347 13.89 -2.37 15.39
CA LYS A 347 14.83 -3.20 14.63
C LYS A 347 14.53 -3.21 13.13
N ALA A 348 13.27 -3.32 12.75
CA ALA A 348 12.86 -3.37 11.34
C ALA A 348 13.01 -2.01 10.64
N GLY A 349 12.82 -0.92 11.38
CA GLY A 349 12.95 0.45 10.88
C GLY A 349 14.34 1.05 11.01
N ASP A 350 15.26 0.39 11.75
CA ASP A 350 16.54 0.95 12.17
C ASP A 350 16.36 2.33 12.83
N ILE A 351 15.44 2.39 13.79
CA ILE A 351 15.03 3.63 14.47
C ILE A 351 15.91 3.84 15.71
N GLU A 352 16.46 5.04 15.88
CA GLU A 352 17.16 5.42 17.11
C GLU A 352 16.23 5.33 18.33
N ALA A 353 16.72 4.84 19.47
CA ALA A 353 15.92 4.66 20.69
C ALA A 353 15.22 5.96 21.13
N LYS A 354 15.91 7.10 20.98
CA LYS A 354 15.33 8.41 21.26
C LYS A 354 14.13 8.74 20.36
N GLU A 355 14.21 8.40 19.07
CA GLU A 355 13.11 8.61 18.12
C GLU A 355 11.95 7.64 18.38
N MET A 356 12.23 6.43 18.89
CA MET A 356 11.20 5.51 19.37
C MET A 356 10.37 6.14 20.50
N PHE A 357 11.01 6.65 21.55
CA PHE A 357 10.34 7.31 22.68
C PHE A 357 9.71 8.67 22.35
N ARG A 358 10.10 9.28 21.22
CA ARG A 358 9.47 10.48 20.70
C ARG A 358 8.25 10.16 19.85
N THR A 359 8.28 9.10 19.06
CA THR A 359 7.21 8.80 18.10
C THR A 359 6.12 7.94 18.72
N PHE A 360 6.50 7.02 19.60
CA PHE A 360 5.64 5.99 20.14
C PHE A 360 5.51 6.09 21.66
N ASN A 361 4.46 5.47 22.16
CA ASN A 361 4.20 5.37 23.61
C ASN A 361 5.09 4.33 24.31
N CYS A 362 5.76 3.45 23.53
CA CYS A 362 6.71 2.44 24.01
C CYS A 362 6.17 1.57 25.17
N GLY A 363 4.87 1.28 25.18
CA GLY A 363 4.24 0.42 26.19
C GLY A 363 3.52 1.17 27.31
N ILE A 364 3.62 2.50 27.37
CA ILE A 364 2.96 3.34 28.39
C ILE A 364 1.96 4.26 27.72
N GLY A 365 0.66 4.05 27.92
CA GLY A 365 -0.39 4.86 27.30
C GLY A 365 -0.83 6.06 28.12
N MET A 366 -0.62 6.03 29.44
CA MET A 366 -0.94 7.13 30.36
C MET A 366 0.13 7.22 31.44
N VAL A 367 0.47 8.43 31.86
CA VAL A 367 1.38 8.70 32.98
C VAL A 367 0.63 9.44 34.08
N ALA A 368 0.81 9.01 35.33
CA ALA A 368 0.27 9.68 36.51
C ALA A 368 1.40 10.18 37.42
N VAL A 369 1.23 11.37 37.98
CA VAL A 369 2.12 11.92 39.03
C VAL A 369 1.34 11.97 40.34
N LEU A 370 1.93 11.46 41.41
CA LEU A 370 1.27 11.36 42.71
C LEU A 370 2.28 11.43 43.87
N ASP A 371 1.75 11.61 45.07
CA ASP A 371 2.54 11.57 46.30
C ASP A 371 3.09 10.15 46.54
N PRO A 372 4.36 9.97 46.96
CA PRO A 372 4.93 8.64 47.21
C PRO A 372 4.11 7.76 48.15
N SER A 373 3.46 8.35 49.16
CA SER A 373 2.62 7.61 50.12
C SER A 373 1.39 6.96 49.48
N LYS A 374 0.94 7.45 48.32
CA LYS A 374 -0.23 6.96 47.59
C LYS A 374 0.12 5.92 46.52
N ALA A 375 1.39 5.76 46.17
CA ALA A 375 1.83 4.95 45.04
C ALA A 375 1.36 3.49 45.13
N SER A 376 1.54 2.85 46.28
CA SER A 376 1.14 1.45 46.49
C SER A 376 -0.37 1.24 46.34
N PHE A 377 -1.17 2.18 46.87
CA PHE A 377 -2.63 2.13 46.76
C PHE A 377 -3.08 2.31 45.31
N VAL A 378 -2.59 3.35 44.63
CA VAL A 378 -2.94 3.63 43.23
C VAL A 378 -2.56 2.48 42.30
N LEU A 379 -1.37 1.89 42.45
CA LEU A 379 -0.95 0.72 41.67
C LEU A 379 -1.91 -0.46 41.88
N ALA A 380 -2.28 -0.75 43.13
CA ALA A 380 -3.20 -1.85 43.43
C ALA A 380 -4.60 -1.64 42.83
N GLU A 381 -5.13 -0.42 42.86
CA GLU A 381 -6.44 -0.12 42.24
C GLU A 381 -6.42 -0.24 40.72
N ILE A 382 -5.33 0.19 40.06
CA ILE A 382 -5.19 0.05 38.61
C ILE A 382 -5.06 -1.44 38.20
N GLU A 383 -4.30 -2.23 38.96
CA GLU A 383 -4.17 -3.68 38.73
C GLU A 383 -5.49 -4.44 38.97
N LYS A 384 -6.29 -4.05 39.97
CA LYS A 384 -7.65 -4.60 40.18
C LYS A 384 -8.56 -4.37 38.98
N ALA A 385 -8.36 -3.27 38.24
CA ALA A 385 -9.08 -2.98 37.02
C ALA A 385 -8.52 -3.74 35.77
N GLY A 386 -7.56 -4.65 35.96
CA GLY A 386 -6.98 -5.47 34.90
C GLY A 386 -5.98 -4.71 34.01
N ILE A 387 -5.35 -3.66 34.54
CA ILE A 387 -4.38 -2.84 33.82
C ILE A 387 -3.05 -2.88 34.57
N HIS A 388 -1.98 -3.21 33.85
CA HIS A 388 -0.66 -3.11 34.44
C HIS A 388 -0.20 -1.66 34.60
N ALA A 389 0.41 -1.37 35.73
CA ALA A 389 1.02 -0.08 36.00
C ALA A 389 2.34 -0.26 36.75
N TYR A 390 3.27 0.66 36.51
CA TYR A 390 4.64 0.55 37.01
C TYR A 390 5.07 1.87 37.61
N GLU A 391 5.80 1.82 38.72
CA GLU A 391 6.59 2.97 39.15
C GLU A 391 7.78 3.14 38.20
N ILE A 392 7.75 4.16 37.35
CA ILE A 392 8.74 4.34 36.28
C ILE A 392 9.77 5.44 36.56
N GLY A 393 9.53 6.28 37.57
CA GLY A 393 10.38 7.44 37.80
C GLY A 393 9.87 8.36 38.90
N LYS A 394 10.46 9.56 38.94
CA LYS A 394 10.12 10.58 39.93
C LYS A 394 10.31 12.00 39.40
N ILE A 395 9.69 12.96 40.07
CA ILE A 395 9.86 14.39 39.82
C ILE A 395 11.15 14.89 40.49
N CYS A 396 11.95 15.63 39.73
CA CYS A 396 13.22 16.19 40.17
C CYS A 396 13.29 17.70 39.91
N LYS A 397 14.28 18.37 40.51
CA LYS A 397 14.53 19.80 40.24
C LYS A 397 15.06 19.96 38.83
N LYS A 398 14.58 20.99 38.13
CA LYS A 398 15.04 21.28 36.77
C LYS A 398 16.52 21.68 36.76
N SER A 399 17.31 20.95 35.98
CA SER A 399 18.75 21.23 35.82
C SER A 399 19.03 22.47 34.96
N GLU A 400 20.23 23.05 35.07
CA GLU A 400 20.70 24.18 34.24
C GLU A 400 20.64 23.90 32.74
N SER A 401 20.65 22.63 32.32
CA SER A 401 20.52 22.22 30.90
C SER A 401 19.15 22.52 30.28
N GLY A 402 18.16 22.96 31.07
CA GLY A 402 16.83 23.38 30.62
C GLY A 402 15.90 22.23 30.20
N LYS A 403 16.34 20.97 30.23
CA LYS A 403 15.54 19.81 29.84
C LYS A 403 14.46 19.50 30.88
N SER A 404 13.19 19.45 30.44
CA SER A 404 12.03 19.15 31.29
C SER A 404 11.83 17.66 31.58
N ILE A 405 12.51 16.77 30.86
CA ILE A 405 12.48 15.32 31.08
C ILE A 405 13.84 14.69 30.79
N LYS A 406 14.21 13.70 31.61
CA LYS A 406 15.39 12.86 31.45
C LYS A 406 14.96 11.39 31.43
N LEU A 407 15.11 10.76 30.27
CA LEU A 407 14.94 9.32 30.11
C LEU A 407 16.30 8.65 30.31
N GLN A 408 16.40 7.74 31.27
CA GLN A 408 17.59 6.94 31.55
C GLN A 408 17.48 5.57 30.88
N ASN A 409 18.62 4.97 30.54
CA ASN A 409 18.71 3.60 30.00
C ASN A 409 17.88 3.39 28.71
N ILE A 410 17.80 4.40 27.84
CA ILE A 410 17.01 4.33 26.61
C ILE A 410 17.56 3.32 25.60
N GLU A 411 18.88 3.17 25.51
CA GLU A 411 19.51 2.22 24.57
C GLU A 411 19.38 0.79 25.08
N ASP A 412 19.55 0.58 26.39
CA ASP A 412 19.52 -0.74 27.04
C ASP A 412 18.20 -1.49 26.82
N VAL A 413 17.07 -0.77 26.68
CA VAL A 413 15.76 -1.40 26.45
C VAL A 413 15.53 -1.84 25.00
N PHE A 414 16.38 -1.37 24.08
CA PHE A 414 16.39 -1.77 22.67
C PHE A 414 17.67 -2.52 22.26
N ASP A 415 18.59 -2.76 23.19
CA ASP A 415 19.77 -3.60 22.98
C ASP A 415 19.43 -5.08 23.20
N PHE A 416 19.12 -5.77 22.10
CA PHE A 416 18.66 -7.16 22.14
C PHE A 416 19.79 -8.20 22.01
N GLY A 417 21.04 -7.77 21.85
CA GLY A 417 22.11 -8.66 21.38
C GLY A 417 21.72 -9.41 20.07
N ASP A 418 22.59 -10.30 19.60
CA ASP A 418 22.25 -11.20 18.48
C ASP A 418 21.13 -12.20 18.83
N ALA A 419 20.71 -12.23 20.10
CA ALA A 419 19.69 -13.12 20.65
C ALA A 419 18.27 -12.54 20.46
N GLY A 420 17.84 -12.45 19.20
CA GLY A 420 16.49 -11.98 18.90
C GLY A 420 16.15 -12.03 17.42
N ILE A 421 16.45 -13.13 16.74
CA ILE A 421 15.77 -13.46 15.49
C ILE A 421 14.38 -13.99 15.87
N VAL A 422 13.45 -13.07 16.14
CA VAL A 422 12.03 -13.44 16.18
C VAL A 422 11.59 -13.66 14.73
N VAL A 423 11.26 -14.92 14.48
CA VAL A 423 10.89 -15.53 13.21
C VAL A 423 9.77 -14.74 12.55
N GLN A 424 9.97 -14.28 11.31
CA GLN A 424 8.87 -13.82 10.45
C GLN A 424 7.74 -14.85 10.52
N LYS A 425 6.49 -14.43 10.76
CA LYS A 425 5.31 -15.32 10.70
C LYS A 425 5.41 -16.15 9.41
N ARG A 426 5.68 -17.44 9.57
CA ARG A 426 5.82 -18.36 8.44
C ARG A 426 4.43 -18.80 8.02
N ALA A 427 4.15 -18.78 6.73
CA ALA A 427 2.90 -19.29 6.20
C ALA A 427 2.79 -20.79 6.48
N ASN A 428 1.66 -21.23 7.03
CA ASN A 428 1.33 -22.64 7.22
C ASN A 428 0.93 -23.24 5.87
N VAL A 429 1.71 -24.18 5.37
CA VAL A 429 1.50 -24.81 4.05
C VAL A 429 1.04 -26.24 4.21
N ALA A 430 -0.01 -26.62 3.48
CA ALA A 430 -0.38 -28.01 3.24
C ALA A 430 0.14 -28.49 1.88
N VAL A 431 0.73 -29.68 1.82
CA VAL A 431 1.26 -30.26 0.57
C VAL A 431 0.43 -31.46 0.16
N PHE A 432 -0.10 -31.45 -1.06
CA PHE A 432 -0.91 -32.54 -1.60
C PHE A 432 -0.07 -33.40 -2.54
N ILE A 433 -0.14 -34.72 -2.36
CA ILE A 433 0.65 -35.70 -3.12
C ILE A 433 -0.20 -36.90 -3.54
N SER A 434 0.20 -37.58 -4.62
CA SER A 434 -0.40 -38.86 -5.05
C SER A 434 0.60 -40.00 -5.23
N GLY A 435 1.89 -39.79 -4.89
CA GLY A 435 2.98 -40.71 -5.22
C GLY A 435 4.14 -40.71 -4.22
N THR A 436 5.38 -40.84 -4.72
CA THR A 436 6.59 -41.02 -3.91
C THR A 436 7.05 -39.77 -3.13
N GLY A 437 6.49 -38.60 -3.46
CA GLY A 437 6.71 -37.35 -2.73
C GLY A 437 8.07 -36.67 -2.95
N SER A 438 8.71 -36.83 -4.11
CA SER A 438 9.99 -36.17 -4.42
C SER A 438 9.93 -34.64 -4.30
N ASN A 439 8.93 -34.00 -4.91
CA ASN A 439 8.72 -32.56 -4.84
C ASN A 439 8.38 -32.10 -3.41
N MET A 440 7.58 -32.88 -2.68
CA MET A 440 7.27 -32.65 -1.26
C MET A 440 8.52 -32.69 -0.38
N ILE A 441 9.42 -33.66 -0.58
CA ILE A 441 10.68 -33.77 0.17
C ILE A 441 11.52 -32.50 0.04
N ASN A 442 11.59 -31.93 -1.16
CA ASN A 442 12.33 -30.69 -1.40
C ASN A 442 11.67 -29.50 -0.71
N LEU A 443 10.33 -29.39 -0.78
CA LEU A 443 9.56 -28.37 -0.06
C LEU A 443 9.80 -28.47 1.46
N ILE A 444 9.78 -29.68 2.03
CA ILE A 444 10.06 -29.92 3.46
C ILE A 444 11.47 -29.48 3.84
N ASN A 445 12.48 -29.85 3.04
CA ASN A 445 13.86 -29.46 3.30
C ASN A 445 14.05 -27.93 3.29
N GLN A 446 13.30 -27.22 2.45
CA GLN A 446 13.31 -25.76 2.42
C GLN A 446 12.58 -25.14 3.59
N ALA A 447 11.43 -25.70 3.99
CA ALA A 447 10.67 -25.22 5.14
C ALA A 447 11.49 -25.29 6.44
N PHE A 448 12.41 -26.26 6.56
CA PHE A 448 13.34 -26.36 7.69
C PHE A 448 14.43 -25.27 7.72
N ASN A 449 14.65 -24.54 6.63
CA ASN A 449 15.64 -23.46 6.62
C ASN A 449 15.19 -22.31 7.55
N PRO A 450 16.05 -21.80 8.45
CA PRO A 450 15.76 -20.63 9.30
C PRO A 450 15.26 -19.39 8.55
N SER A 451 15.68 -19.22 7.29
CA SER A 451 15.30 -18.11 6.41
C SER A 451 14.02 -18.35 5.58
N SER A 452 13.37 -19.51 5.73
CA SER A 452 12.12 -19.82 5.04
C SER A 452 10.96 -18.95 5.55
N HIS A 453 10.12 -18.48 4.63
CA HIS A 453 8.86 -17.80 4.94
C HIS A 453 7.67 -18.75 5.10
N CYS A 454 7.89 -20.07 5.06
CA CYS A 454 6.85 -21.07 5.17
C CYS A 454 7.23 -22.21 6.11
N THR A 455 6.21 -22.81 6.71
CA THR A 455 6.27 -24.02 7.54
C THR A 455 5.28 -25.02 6.95
N ILE A 456 5.72 -26.23 6.64
CA ILE A 456 4.80 -27.27 6.17
C ILE A 456 4.16 -27.89 7.40
N ARG A 457 2.83 -27.78 7.48
CA ARG A 457 2.07 -28.25 8.65
C ARG A 457 1.38 -29.59 8.40
N LEU A 458 1.00 -29.85 7.16
CA LEU A 458 0.20 -31.02 6.79
C LEU A 458 0.60 -31.55 5.41
N VAL A 459 0.66 -32.87 5.28
CA VAL A 459 0.71 -33.57 3.99
C VAL A 459 -0.59 -34.37 3.82
N ILE A 460 -1.30 -34.15 2.72
CA ILE A 460 -2.49 -34.93 2.36
C ILE A 460 -2.16 -35.82 1.17
N CYS A 461 -2.43 -37.11 1.30
CA CYS A 461 -2.37 -38.05 0.19
C CYS A 461 -3.71 -38.72 -0.07
N ASN A 462 -4.03 -38.89 -1.35
CA ASN A 462 -5.24 -39.60 -1.79
C ASN A 462 -5.04 -41.11 -1.98
N LYS A 463 -3.84 -41.65 -1.69
CA LYS A 463 -3.52 -43.08 -1.78
C LYS A 463 -2.92 -43.56 -0.46
N PRO A 464 -3.48 -44.60 0.19
CA PRO A 464 -3.01 -45.07 1.49
C PRO A 464 -1.61 -45.69 1.43
N GLU A 465 -1.25 -46.34 0.33
CA GLU A 465 0.04 -47.02 0.14
C GLU A 465 1.15 -46.11 -0.44
N ALA A 466 0.92 -44.80 -0.53
CA ALA A 466 1.91 -43.89 -1.08
C ALA A 466 3.13 -43.76 -0.15
N LYS A 467 4.32 -44.14 -0.64
CA LYS A 467 5.61 -43.95 0.05
C LYS A 467 5.86 -42.51 0.53
N GLY A 468 5.21 -41.51 -0.07
CA GLY A 468 5.30 -40.11 0.37
C GLY A 468 4.72 -39.86 1.77
N LEU A 469 3.73 -40.63 2.24
CA LEU A 469 3.18 -40.49 3.60
C LEU A 469 4.20 -40.90 4.67
N GLU A 470 4.87 -42.02 4.48
CA GLU A 470 5.94 -42.51 5.37
C GLU A 470 7.09 -41.49 5.45
N ARG A 471 7.56 -41.02 4.29
CA ARG A 471 8.63 -40.02 4.17
C ARG A 471 8.31 -38.67 4.83
N ALA A 472 7.04 -38.28 4.87
CA ALA A 472 6.60 -37.07 5.56
C ALA A 472 6.66 -37.26 7.09
N ARG A 473 6.18 -38.42 7.59
CA ARG A 473 6.19 -38.76 9.02
C ARG A 473 7.59 -38.94 9.58
N GLU A 474 8.50 -39.56 8.83
CA GLU A 474 9.93 -39.67 9.17
C GLU A 474 10.59 -38.30 9.44
N ARG A 475 10.04 -37.22 8.87
CA ARG A 475 10.53 -35.85 9.04
C ARG A 475 9.71 -35.03 10.02
N GLY A 476 8.85 -35.67 10.82
CA GLY A 476 8.04 -35.00 11.83
C GLY A 476 6.90 -34.14 11.27
N ILE A 477 6.50 -34.33 10.02
CA ILE A 477 5.35 -33.62 9.42
C ILE A 477 4.12 -34.50 9.53
N GLU A 478 3.00 -33.93 9.97
CA GLU A 478 1.72 -34.62 10.04
C GLU A 478 1.28 -35.03 8.63
N ALA A 479 0.94 -36.31 8.43
CA ALA A 479 0.57 -36.85 7.13
C ALA A 479 -0.70 -37.71 7.22
N ILE A 480 -1.76 -37.27 6.55
CA ILE A 480 -3.07 -37.93 6.55
C ILE A 480 -3.37 -38.51 5.17
N CYS A 481 -4.04 -39.66 5.17
CA CYS A 481 -4.62 -40.21 3.95
C CYS A 481 -6.12 -39.95 3.95
N ILE A 482 -6.61 -39.25 2.94
CA ILE A 482 -8.04 -39.13 2.66
C ILE A 482 -8.25 -39.91 1.36
N PRO A 483 -8.71 -41.17 1.42
CA PRO A 483 -8.96 -41.96 0.22
C PRO A 483 -10.16 -41.38 -0.55
N HIS A 484 -10.23 -41.74 -1.83
CA HIS A 484 -11.35 -41.32 -2.66
C HIS A 484 -12.67 -41.97 -2.21
N GLY A 485 -13.75 -41.19 -2.14
CA GLY A 485 -15.13 -41.69 -2.20
C GLY A 485 -15.84 -41.24 -3.48
N ASP A 486 -16.98 -41.84 -3.81
CA ASP A 486 -17.68 -41.62 -5.09
C ASP A 486 -18.08 -40.15 -5.34
N ASP A 487 -18.32 -39.38 -4.28
CA ASP A 487 -18.64 -37.95 -4.35
C ASP A 487 -17.39 -37.07 -4.14
N ARG A 488 -17.12 -36.20 -5.12
CA ARG A 488 -16.00 -35.25 -5.10
C ARG A 488 -16.19 -34.13 -4.09
N HIS A 489 -17.41 -33.64 -3.87
CA HIS A 489 -17.69 -32.56 -2.93
C HIS A 489 -17.48 -33.05 -1.49
N VAL A 490 -17.99 -34.23 -1.15
CA VAL A 490 -17.79 -34.86 0.16
C VAL A 490 -16.31 -35.10 0.46
N PHE A 491 -15.54 -35.51 -0.56
CA PHE A 491 -14.10 -35.68 -0.45
C PHE A 491 -13.37 -34.34 -0.18
N GLU A 492 -13.70 -33.29 -0.93
CA GLU A 492 -13.07 -31.99 -0.82
C GLU A 492 -13.48 -31.21 0.44
N ASP A 493 -14.71 -31.40 0.93
CA ASP A 493 -15.17 -30.84 2.19
C ASP A 493 -14.41 -31.46 3.38
N LYS A 494 -14.15 -32.77 3.36
CA LYS A 494 -13.28 -33.41 4.37
C LYS A 494 -11.88 -32.81 4.37
N ILE A 495 -11.31 -32.59 3.18
CA ILE A 495 -10.02 -31.90 3.04
C ILE A 495 -10.10 -30.49 3.63
N HIS A 496 -11.13 -29.72 3.28
CA HIS A 496 -11.31 -28.36 3.75
C HIS A 496 -11.38 -28.26 5.28
N GLN A 497 -12.13 -29.15 5.93
CA GLN A 497 -12.21 -29.20 7.39
C GLN A 497 -10.85 -29.47 8.05
N GLU A 498 -10.07 -30.42 7.50
CA GLU A 498 -8.73 -30.73 8.02
C GLU A 498 -7.74 -29.56 7.84
N LEU A 499 -7.91 -28.76 6.78
CA LEU A 499 -7.11 -27.55 6.52
C LEU A 499 -7.46 -26.41 7.48
N ILE A 500 -8.76 -26.14 7.72
CA ILE A 500 -9.21 -25.11 8.68
C ILE A 500 -8.75 -25.47 10.09
N LYS A 501 -8.95 -26.72 10.50
CA LYS A 501 -8.58 -27.23 11.83
C LYS A 501 -7.11 -26.97 12.18
N ARG A 502 -6.24 -26.89 11.17
CA ARG A 502 -4.78 -26.74 11.32
C ARG A 502 -4.27 -25.36 10.88
N ASP A 503 -5.16 -24.41 10.70
CA ASP A 503 -4.83 -23.02 10.35
C ASP A 503 -3.91 -22.91 9.13
N ILE A 504 -4.27 -23.63 8.05
CA ILE A 504 -3.47 -23.65 6.81
C ILE A 504 -3.68 -22.36 6.02
N ASP A 505 -2.57 -21.71 5.63
CA ASP A 505 -2.52 -20.50 4.81
C ASP A 505 -2.51 -20.80 3.31
N PHE A 506 -1.70 -21.77 2.85
CA PHE A 506 -1.53 -22.10 1.43
C PHE A 506 -1.55 -23.61 1.17
N ILE A 507 -1.99 -23.99 -0.02
CA ILE A 507 -1.99 -25.37 -0.53
C ILE A 507 -0.97 -25.46 -1.67
N CYS A 508 -0.07 -26.43 -1.60
CA CYS A 508 0.88 -26.74 -2.66
C CYS A 508 0.60 -28.13 -3.24
N LEU A 509 0.25 -28.18 -4.53
CA LEU A 509 0.07 -29.42 -5.27
C LEU A 509 1.44 -29.87 -5.80
N ALA A 510 2.00 -30.90 -5.18
CA ALA A 510 3.32 -31.43 -5.49
C ALA A 510 3.19 -32.82 -6.14
N GLY A 511 2.63 -32.86 -7.35
CA GLY A 511 2.31 -34.11 -8.03
C GLY A 511 1.01 -34.76 -7.52
N PHE A 512 -0.02 -33.93 -7.28
CA PHE A 512 -1.36 -34.37 -6.94
C PHE A 512 -2.16 -34.66 -8.22
N MET A 513 -2.45 -35.92 -8.49
CA MET A 513 -2.97 -36.39 -9.80
C MET A 513 -4.49 -36.24 -9.92
N ARG A 514 -5.07 -35.16 -9.37
CA ARG A 514 -6.51 -34.88 -9.40
C ARG A 514 -6.81 -33.42 -9.69
N ILE A 515 -7.89 -33.21 -10.44
CA ILE A 515 -8.48 -31.90 -10.67
C ILE A 515 -9.41 -31.60 -9.50
N LEU A 516 -9.21 -30.45 -8.86
CA LEU A 516 -10.08 -29.94 -7.79
C LEU A 516 -11.33 -29.30 -8.39
N THR A 517 -12.47 -29.36 -7.70
CA THR A 517 -13.71 -28.73 -8.20
C THR A 517 -13.62 -27.20 -8.21
N GLY A 518 -14.45 -26.57 -9.04
CA GLY A 518 -14.60 -25.11 -9.08
C GLY A 518 -14.92 -24.52 -7.70
N GLU A 519 -15.83 -25.15 -6.96
CA GLU A 519 -16.21 -24.74 -5.60
C GLU A 519 -15.01 -24.71 -4.64
N PHE A 520 -14.19 -25.76 -4.62
CA PHE A 520 -13.00 -25.82 -3.77
C PHE A 520 -11.94 -24.80 -4.20
N THR A 521 -11.72 -24.63 -5.51
CA THR A 521 -10.77 -23.62 -6.01
C THR A 521 -11.23 -22.19 -5.72
N GLN A 522 -12.53 -21.92 -5.63
CA GLN A 522 -13.08 -20.63 -5.21
C GLN A 522 -12.93 -20.42 -3.70
N LYS A 523 -13.25 -21.43 -2.87
CA LYS A 523 -13.03 -21.39 -1.40
C LYS A 523 -11.57 -21.07 -1.06
N TRP A 524 -10.62 -21.55 -1.86
CA TRP A 524 -9.17 -21.32 -1.70
C TRP A 524 -8.55 -20.47 -2.83
N ALA A 525 -9.32 -19.53 -3.37
CA ALA A 525 -8.86 -18.70 -4.49
C ALA A 525 -7.55 -17.97 -4.16
N ASN A 526 -6.60 -18.00 -5.10
CA ASN A 526 -5.24 -17.43 -4.95
C ASN A 526 -4.40 -18.04 -3.81
N ARG A 527 -4.82 -19.17 -3.21
CA ARG A 527 -4.11 -19.85 -2.12
C ARG A 527 -3.63 -21.26 -2.49
N ILE A 528 -3.94 -21.72 -3.71
CA ILE A 528 -3.48 -23.02 -4.23
C ILE A 528 -2.40 -22.79 -5.30
N ILE A 529 -1.25 -23.42 -5.13
CA ILE A 529 -0.12 -23.38 -6.07
C ILE A 529 0.09 -24.77 -6.64
N ASN A 530 0.20 -24.88 -7.96
CA ASN A 530 0.56 -26.11 -8.66
C ASN A 530 1.89 -25.96 -9.38
N ILE A 531 2.68 -27.05 -9.41
CA ILE A 531 3.91 -27.17 -10.20
C ILE A 531 3.62 -28.11 -11.37
N HIS A 532 3.70 -27.57 -12.58
CA HIS A 532 3.36 -28.28 -13.81
C HIS A 532 4.61 -28.56 -14.66
N PRO A 533 4.80 -29.78 -15.21
CA PRO A 533 6.00 -30.18 -15.96
C PRO A 533 5.98 -29.70 -17.42
N SER A 534 5.56 -28.47 -17.66
CA SER A 534 5.65 -27.81 -18.97
C SER A 534 5.73 -26.29 -18.83
N LEU A 535 6.11 -25.60 -19.91
CA LEU A 535 5.97 -24.15 -20.02
C LEU A 535 4.53 -23.80 -20.41
N LEU A 536 3.67 -23.55 -19.42
CA LEU A 536 2.31 -23.08 -19.69
C LEU A 536 2.35 -21.74 -20.44
N PRO A 537 1.46 -21.54 -21.44
CA PRO A 537 0.29 -22.36 -21.77
C PRO A 537 0.51 -23.48 -22.81
N SER A 538 1.75 -23.77 -23.22
CA SER A 538 2.02 -24.54 -24.45
C SER A 538 1.60 -26.01 -24.39
N PHE A 539 1.64 -26.67 -23.23
CA PHE A 539 1.25 -28.08 -23.07
C PHE A 539 0.54 -28.29 -21.71
N LYS A 540 -0.79 -28.17 -21.69
CA LYS A 540 -1.63 -28.37 -20.49
C LYS A 540 -1.92 -29.86 -20.25
N GLY A 541 -2.28 -30.21 -19.01
CA GLY A 541 -2.75 -31.53 -18.65
C GLY A 541 -1.65 -32.57 -18.37
N LYS A 542 -2.08 -33.77 -17.99
CA LYS A 542 -1.23 -34.84 -17.44
C LYS A 542 -0.12 -35.36 -18.38
N ASP A 543 -0.32 -35.27 -19.69
CA ASP A 543 0.58 -35.86 -20.71
C ASP A 543 1.53 -34.81 -21.32
N ALA A 544 1.78 -33.70 -20.62
CA ALA A 544 2.48 -32.54 -21.17
C ALA A 544 3.91 -32.83 -21.66
N VAL A 545 4.64 -33.73 -21.01
CA VAL A 545 6.00 -34.13 -21.41
C VAL A 545 5.98 -34.93 -22.73
N LYS A 546 5.04 -35.86 -22.85
CA LYS A 546 4.83 -36.66 -24.06
C LYS A 546 4.42 -35.77 -25.24
N LEU A 547 3.47 -34.86 -25.02
CA LEU A 547 3.04 -33.88 -26.03
C LEU A 547 4.18 -32.97 -26.50
N ALA A 548 5.09 -32.58 -25.60
CA ALA A 548 6.27 -31.79 -25.96
C ALA A 548 7.22 -32.57 -26.89
N LEU A 549 7.44 -33.86 -26.63
CA LEU A 549 8.27 -34.72 -27.49
C LEU A 549 7.61 -34.98 -28.84
N GLU A 550 6.32 -35.30 -28.87
CA GLU A 550 5.55 -35.50 -30.11
C GLU A 550 5.51 -34.24 -30.98
N ALA A 551 5.44 -33.05 -30.36
CA ALA A 551 5.50 -31.77 -31.05
C ALA A 551 6.91 -31.42 -31.57
N GLY A 552 7.94 -32.20 -31.21
CA GLY A 552 9.33 -31.99 -31.65
C GLY A 552 9.95 -30.67 -31.16
N VAL A 553 9.45 -30.11 -30.05
CA VAL A 553 9.97 -28.82 -29.55
C VAL A 553 11.41 -28.97 -29.06
N LYS A 554 12.25 -27.96 -29.29
CA LYS A 554 13.64 -27.94 -28.80
C LYS A 554 13.77 -27.36 -27.40
N VAL A 555 12.68 -26.84 -26.85
CA VAL A 555 12.64 -26.16 -25.55
C VAL A 555 11.32 -26.47 -24.86
N THR A 556 11.39 -26.98 -23.64
CA THR A 556 10.26 -27.16 -22.71
C THR A 556 10.68 -26.64 -21.33
N GLY A 557 10.02 -27.05 -20.25
CA GLY A 557 10.35 -26.59 -18.90
C GLY A 557 9.31 -26.98 -17.87
N CYS A 558 9.28 -26.24 -16.76
CA CYS A 558 8.25 -26.37 -15.73
C CYS A 558 7.70 -25.00 -15.34
N THR A 559 6.49 -24.99 -14.78
CA THR A 559 5.75 -23.80 -14.39
C THR A 559 5.16 -23.95 -12.99
N ALA A 560 5.45 -23.03 -12.08
CA ALA A 560 4.61 -22.83 -10.91
C ALA A 560 3.52 -21.80 -11.24
N HIS A 561 2.27 -22.10 -10.92
CA HIS A 561 1.14 -21.20 -11.15
C HIS A 561 0.08 -21.36 -10.05
N PHE A 562 -0.76 -20.34 -9.90
CA PHE A 562 -1.97 -20.47 -9.08
C PHE A 562 -2.96 -21.40 -9.78
N VAL A 563 -3.68 -22.22 -9.01
CA VAL A 563 -4.76 -23.04 -9.58
C VAL A 563 -5.98 -22.16 -9.79
N SER A 564 -6.64 -22.37 -10.93
CA SER A 564 -7.93 -21.78 -11.31
C SER A 564 -8.91 -22.89 -11.63
N GLU A 565 -10.19 -22.54 -11.79
CA GLU A 565 -11.24 -23.47 -12.21
C GLU A 565 -10.93 -24.11 -13.58
N GLU A 566 -10.40 -23.33 -14.53
CA GLU A 566 -9.85 -23.89 -15.76
C GLU A 566 -8.47 -24.51 -15.50
N VAL A 567 -8.29 -25.77 -15.92
CA VAL A 567 -7.06 -26.55 -15.76
C VAL A 567 -5.87 -25.81 -16.40
N ASP A 568 -4.81 -25.65 -15.61
CA ASP A 568 -3.53 -25.05 -16.01
C ASP A 568 -3.63 -23.66 -16.67
N ALA A 569 -4.70 -22.92 -16.35
CA ALA A 569 -4.94 -21.57 -16.87
C ALA A 569 -4.59 -20.45 -15.88
N GLY A 570 -4.33 -20.81 -14.62
CA GLY A 570 -4.13 -19.83 -13.58
C GLY A 570 -2.80 -19.07 -13.70
N LYS A 571 -2.70 -17.98 -12.94
CA LYS A 571 -1.62 -17.01 -13.10
C LYS A 571 -0.25 -17.64 -12.81
N ILE A 572 0.63 -17.55 -13.79
CA ILE A 572 2.02 -18.02 -13.71
C ILE A 572 2.78 -17.23 -12.63
N ILE A 573 3.40 -17.97 -11.70
CA ILE A 573 4.25 -17.46 -10.62
C ILE A 573 5.70 -17.45 -11.08
N ALA A 574 6.21 -18.58 -11.56
CA ALA A 574 7.57 -18.76 -12.03
C ALA A 574 7.66 -19.87 -13.09
N GLN A 575 8.68 -19.81 -13.94
CA GLN A 575 8.94 -20.81 -14.99
C GLN A 575 10.44 -21.04 -15.12
N GLU A 576 10.83 -22.29 -15.35
CA GLU A 576 12.21 -22.69 -15.63
C GLU A 576 12.24 -23.48 -16.94
N VAL A 577 13.33 -23.35 -17.68
CA VAL A 577 13.44 -23.85 -19.06
C VAL A 577 14.41 -25.02 -19.13
N VAL A 578 14.05 -26.02 -19.94
CA VAL A 578 14.82 -27.23 -20.23
C VAL A 578 14.99 -27.34 -21.76
N ALA A 579 16.21 -27.62 -22.20
CA ALA A 579 16.49 -27.94 -23.60
C ALA A 579 16.09 -29.40 -23.88
N VAL A 580 15.45 -29.63 -25.03
CA VAL A 580 15.10 -30.96 -25.53
C VAL A 580 16.09 -31.32 -26.64
N GLU A 581 16.86 -32.38 -26.41
CA GLU A 581 17.83 -32.92 -27.37
C GLU A 581 17.20 -34.00 -28.25
N ASP A 582 17.75 -34.23 -29.46
CA ASP A 582 17.20 -35.20 -30.43
C ASP A 582 17.20 -36.66 -29.93
N LYS A 583 17.97 -36.94 -28.89
CA LYS A 583 18.11 -38.25 -28.24
C LYS A 583 17.34 -38.37 -26.92
N ASP A 584 16.64 -37.31 -26.50
CA ASP A 584 15.85 -37.35 -25.27
C ASP A 584 14.59 -38.21 -25.48
N ASP A 585 14.42 -39.22 -24.65
CA ASP A 585 13.15 -39.95 -24.51
C ASP A 585 12.29 -39.34 -23.37
N GLU A 586 11.05 -39.82 -23.21
CA GLU A 586 10.12 -39.30 -22.20
C GLU A 586 10.69 -39.36 -20.79
N LYS A 587 11.46 -40.40 -20.47
CA LYS A 587 12.03 -40.61 -19.13
C LYS A 587 13.20 -39.66 -18.86
N ILE A 588 14.07 -39.46 -19.85
CA ILE A 588 15.20 -38.54 -19.79
C ILE A 588 14.68 -37.10 -19.67
N LEU A 589 13.72 -36.73 -20.51
CA LEU A 589 13.16 -35.38 -20.50
C LEU A 589 12.41 -35.08 -19.19
N HIS A 590 11.63 -36.04 -18.69
CA HIS A 590 10.95 -35.92 -17.41
C HIS A 590 11.95 -35.71 -16.25
N THR A 591 13.09 -36.42 -16.27
CA THR A 591 14.16 -36.24 -15.27
C THR A 591 14.76 -34.84 -15.35
N LYS A 592 15.09 -34.35 -16.55
CA LYS A 592 15.59 -32.98 -16.79
C LYS A 592 14.61 -31.91 -16.30
N ILE A 593 13.31 -32.12 -16.49
CA ILE A 593 12.25 -31.21 -16.02
C ILE A 593 12.15 -31.25 -14.49
N GLN A 594 12.17 -32.43 -13.87
CA GLN A 594 12.14 -32.57 -12.41
C GLN A 594 13.32 -31.86 -11.71
N GLU A 595 14.53 -31.92 -12.27
CA GLU A 595 15.67 -31.15 -11.76
C GLU A 595 15.41 -29.63 -11.77
N LYS A 596 14.74 -29.13 -12.80
CA LYS A 596 14.35 -27.72 -12.89
C LYS A 596 13.15 -27.37 -12.02
N GLU A 597 12.20 -28.28 -11.80
CA GLU A 597 11.15 -28.11 -10.80
C GLU A 597 11.77 -27.91 -9.41
N HIS A 598 12.78 -28.72 -9.06
CA HIS A 598 13.48 -28.56 -7.80
C HIS A 598 14.15 -27.19 -7.66
N SER A 599 14.75 -26.68 -8.73
CA SER A 599 15.36 -25.34 -8.78
C SER A 599 14.33 -24.20 -8.75
N LEU A 600 13.18 -24.39 -9.38
CA LEU A 600 12.08 -23.42 -9.41
C LEU A 600 11.50 -23.23 -8.01
N VAL A 601 11.37 -24.33 -7.27
CA VAL A 601 11.01 -24.32 -5.84
C VAL A 601 12.08 -23.60 -5.00
N MET A 602 13.38 -23.72 -5.33
CA MET A 602 14.47 -22.98 -4.65
C MET A 602 14.50 -21.45 -4.93
N SER A 603 13.73 -20.96 -5.91
CA SER A 603 13.83 -19.57 -6.38
C SER A 603 13.11 -18.53 -5.52
N PHE A 604 12.42 -18.92 -4.44
CA PHE A 604 11.86 -18.01 -3.43
C PHE A 604 12.94 -17.37 -2.52
N SER A 605 14.18 -17.27 -2.99
CA SER A 605 15.33 -16.71 -2.27
C SER A 605 15.50 -15.21 -2.55
N SER A 606 15.95 -14.47 -1.53
CA SER A 606 16.18 -13.01 -1.52
C SER A 606 17.41 -12.52 -2.32
N LYS A 607 18.10 -13.40 -3.06
CA LYS A 607 19.33 -13.07 -3.80
C LYS A 607 19.02 -12.27 -5.10
N PRO A 608 19.79 -11.21 -5.40
CA PRO A 608 19.59 -10.44 -6.62
C PRO A 608 19.96 -11.26 -7.86
N ILE A 609 19.08 -11.26 -8.87
CA ILE A 609 19.39 -11.84 -10.19
C ILE A 609 20.35 -10.89 -10.90
N VAL A 610 21.54 -11.39 -11.22
CA VAL A 610 22.55 -10.63 -11.97
C VAL A 610 22.38 -10.95 -13.45
N ILE A 611 21.95 -9.97 -14.25
CA ILE A 611 21.81 -10.10 -15.70
C ILE A 611 22.97 -9.40 -16.38
N ASP A 612 23.55 -10.10 -17.35
CA ASP A 612 24.54 -9.54 -18.23
C ASP A 612 23.89 -8.73 -19.34
N GLY A 613 24.15 -7.42 -19.45
CA GLY A 613 23.56 -6.57 -20.48
C GLY A 613 24.12 -6.79 -21.88
N LYS A 614 25.21 -7.55 -22.02
CA LYS A 614 25.87 -7.76 -23.31
C LYS A 614 24.95 -8.45 -24.31
N GLY A 615 24.72 -7.78 -25.44
CA GLY A 615 24.01 -8.38 -26.56
C GLY A 615 22.49 -8.22 -26.52
N HIS A 616 21.91 -7.78 -25.40
CA HIS A 616 20.46 -7.56 -25.28
C HIS A 616 19.97 -6.30 -25.97
N LEU A 617 18.72 -6.30 -26.43
CA LEU A 617 18.04 -5.10 -26.91
C LEU A 617 17.48 -4.29 -25.74
N LEU A 618 17.87 -3.02 -25.65
CA LEU A 618 17.54 -2.07 -24.59
C LEU A 618 16.05 -2.07 -24.23
N GLY A 619 15.17 -1.89 -25.22
CA GLY A 619 13.73 -1.80 -24.97
C GLY A 619 13.11 -3.12 -24.46
N ARG A 620 13.54 -4.26 -25.02
CA ARG A 620 13.01 -5.58 -24.61
C ARG A 620 13.51 -5.97 -23.23
N LEU A 621 14.81 -5.79 -22.99
CA LEU A 621 15.40 -6.05 -21.68
C LEU A 621 14.77 -5.15 -20.61
N ALA A 622 14.61 -3.86 -20.88
CA ALA A 622 13.99 -2.94 -19.93
C ALA A 622 12.55 -3.32 -19.59
N SER A 623 11.77 -3.84 -20.57
CA SER A 623 10.39 -4.28 -20.35
C SER A 623 10.31 -5.52 -19.46
N VAL A 624 11.17 -6.53 -19.72
CA VAL A 624 11.24 -7.74 -18.89
C VAL A 624 11.66 -7.38 -17.46
N VAL A 625 12.69 -6.55 -17.33
CA VAL A 625 13.18 -6.08 -16.03
C VAL A 625 12.08 -5.29 -15.29
N ALA A 626 11.38 -4.38 -15.95
CA ALA A 626 10.27 -3.63 -15.33
C ALA A 626 9.18 -4.56 -14.76
N LYS A 627 8.79 -5.60 -15.51
CA LYS A 627 7.79 -6.59 -15.06
C LYS A 627 8.26 -7.35 -13.82
N GLN A 628 9.51 -7.83 -13.84
CA GLN A 628 10.08 -8.58 -12.71
C GLN A 628 10.28 -7.70 -11.45
N LEU A 629 10.67 -6.44 -11.61
CA LEU A 629 10.78 -5.49 -10.50
C LEU A 629 9.41 -5.23 -9.82
N LEU A 630 8.33 -5.18 -10.61
CA LEU A 630 6.95 -5.06 -10.12
C LEU A 630 6.46 -6.33 -9.40
N GLN A 631 7.03 -7.49 -9.75
CA GLN A 631 6.78 -8.78 -9.09
C GLN A 631 7.62 -8.96 -7.81
N GLY A 632 8.48 -8.00 -7.46
CA GLY A 632 9.26 -8.05 -6.22
C GLY A 632 10.71 -8.50 -6.39
N GLN A 633 11.13 -8.87 -7.61
CA GLN A 633 12.48 -9.35 -7.86
C GLN A 633 13.53 -8.25 -7.69
N LYS A 634 14.67 -8.58 -7.07
CA LYS A 634 15.88 -7.74 -7.07
C LYS A 634 16.71 -8.07 -8.30
N ILE A 635 17.04 -7.06 -9.11
CA ILE A 635 17.75 -7.25 -10.38
C ILE A 635 18.97 -6.32 -10.44
N VAL A 636 20.09 -6.90 -10.82
CA VAL A 636 21.35 -6.19 -11.07
C VAL A 636 21.70 -6.38 -12.54
N ILE A 637 21.86 -5.29 -13.29
CA ILE A 637 22.36 -5.31 -14.66
C ILE A 637 23.83 -4.88 -14.68
N VAL A 638 24.68 -5.70 -15.28
CA VAL A 638 26.10 -5.36 -15.50
C VAL A 638 26.38 -5.18 -16.98
N ARG A 639 27.48 -4.50 -17.34
CA ARG A 639 27.85 -4.20 -18.74
C ARG A 639 26.78 -3.44 -19.52
N CYS A 640 26.20 -2.41 -18.91
CA CYS A 640 25.16 -1.60 -19.55
C CYS A 640 25.63 -0.92 -20.86
N GLU A 641 26.93 -0.72 -21.02
CA GLU A 641 27.57 -0.19 -22.24
C GLU A 641 27.49 -1.16 -23.43
N GLU A 642 27.39 -2.47 -23.19
CA GLU A 642 27.28 -3.52 -24.21
C GLU A 642 25.81 -3.83 -24.60
N ILE A 643 24.83 -3.10 -24.04
CA ILE A 643 23.41 -3.20 -24.44
C ILE A 643 23.22 -2.60 -25.83
N ASN A 644 22.33 -3.18 -26.63
CA ASN A 644 22.05 -2.78 -28.01
C ASN A 644 20.76 -1.97 -28.14
N ILE A 645 20.77 -0.97 -29.02
CA ILE A 645 19.60 -0.20 -29.45
C ILE A 645 19.34 -0.55 -30.92
N SER A 646 18.10 -0.95 -31.24
CA SER A 646 17.70 -1.25 -32.62
C SER A 646 17.68 0.02 -33.48
N GLY A 647 18.19 -0.08 -34.71
CA GLY A 647 18.21 1.01 -35.68
C GLY A 647 19.62 1.54 -35.97
N ASN A 648 19.71 2.40 -36.99
CA ASN A 648 20.98 3.03 -37.37
C ASN A 648 21.49 3.96 -36.25
N PHE A 649 22.78 3.89 -35.96
CA PHE A 649 23.49 4.77 -35.02
C PHE A 649 23.19 6.27 -35.24
N HIS A 650 23.24 6.79 -36.46
CA HIS A 650 22.99 8.20 -36.74
C HIS A 650 21.57 8.63 -36.33
N ARG A 651 20.58 7.77 -36.59
CA ARG A 651 19.20 8.00 -36.18
C ARG A 651 19.07 7.99 -34.65
N SER A 652 19.71 7.04 -33.98
CA SER A 652 19.72 6.96 -32.52
C SER A 652 20.40 8.17 -31.88
N LYS A 653 21.51 8.64 -32.46
CA LYS A 653 22.23 9.86 -32.05
C LYS A 653 21.34 11.09 -32.19
N LEU A 654 20.73 11.32 -33.36
CA LEU A 654 19.84 12.47 -33.58
C LEU A 654 18.64 12.46 -32.62
N LYS A 655 18.01 11.30 -32.40
CA LYS A 655 16.92 11.16 -31.42
C LYS A 655 17.38 11.50 -30.00
N TYR A 656 18.57 11.04 -29.61
CA TYR A 656 19.09 11.30 -28.27
C TYR A 656 19.53 12.77 -28.09
N LEU A 657 20.12 13.39 -29.12
CA LEU A 657 20.45 14.82 -29.11
C LEU A 657 19.19 15.70 -29.06
N SER A 658 18.15 15.37 -29.82
CA SER A 658 16.84 16.04 -29.72
C SER A 658 16.25 15.91 -28.31
N PHE A 659 16.38 14.74 -27.69
CA PHE A 659 16.01 14.54 -26.29
C PHE A 659 16.82 15.42 -25.33
N LEU A 660 18.14 15.52 -25.50
CA LEU A 660 18.99 16.39 -24.69
C LEU A 660 18.63 17.87 -24.84
N ARG A 661 18.28 18.31 -26.05
CA ARG A 661 17.84 19.68 -26.35
C ARG A 661 16.53 20.08 -25.68
N LYS A 662 15.72 19.13 -25.19
CA LYS A 662 14.50 19.48 -24.41
C LYS A 662 14.81 20.30 -23.16
N ARG A 663 16.02 20.19 -22.63
CA ARG A 663 16.51 21.03 -21.53
C ARG A 663 16.64 22.51 -21.92
N CYS A 664 16.82 22.80 -23.21
CA CYS A 664 16.92 24.14 -23.77
C CYS A 664 15.55 24.78 -24.05
N ASN A 665 14.44 24.02 -23.95
CA ASN A 665 13.09 24.57 -24.10
C ASN A 665 12.65 25.42 -22.89
N VAL A 666 13.44 25.40 -21.81
CA VAL A 666 13.28 26.20 -20.60
C VAL A 666 14.66 26.70 -20.18
N LYS A 667 14.74 27.59 -19.18
CA LYS A 667 16.04 28.06 -18.64
C LYS A 667 16.93 26.84 -18.33
N PRO A 668 18.15 26.70 -18.91
CA PRO A 668 18.97 25.49 -18.75
C PRO A 668 19.31 25.11 -17.30
N THR A 669 19.30 26.10 -16.40
CA THR A 669 19.45 25.93 -14.94
C THR A 669 18.21 25.35 -14.26
N ARG A 670 17.03 25.43 -14.88
CA ARG A 670 15.74 24.91 -14.39
C ARG A 670 15.17 23.77 -15.24
N GLY A 671 15.83 23.37 -16.33
CA GLY A 671 15.36 22.32 -17.25
C GLY A 671 15.65 20.88 -16.81
N PRO A 672 14.91 19.90 -17.37
CA PRO A 672 15.04 18.50 -17.01
C PRO A 672 16.46 17.98 -17.26
N PHE A 673 17.07 17.40 -16.22
CA PHE A 673 18.39 16.78 -16.31
C PHE A 673 18.32 15.44 -17.06
N HIS A 674 19.26 15.23 -17.97
CA HIS A 674 19.29 14.04 -18.83
C HIS A 674 20.63 13.31 -18.68
N PHE A 675 20.57 12.08 -18.17
CA PHE A 675 21.76 11.26 -17.96
C PHE A 675 22.46 10.88 -19.25
N ARG A 676 23.80 10.76 -19.21
CA ARG A 676 24.65 10.38 -20.34
C ARG A 676 25.32 9.01 -20.16
N ALA A 677 25.50 8.53 -18.93
CA ALA A 677 26.14 7.24 -18.65
C ALA A 677 25.24 6.04 -19.06
N PRO A 678 25.79 4.96 -19.65
CA PRO A 678 25.01 3.82 -20.16
C PRO A 678 24.07 3.20 -19.12
N HIS A 679 24.54 2.92 -17.90
CA HIS A 679 23.71 2.38 -16.84
C HIS A 679 22.53 3.31 -16.45
N LYS A 680 22.74 4.63 -16.46
CA LYS A 680 21.64 5.60 -16.21
C LYS A 680 20.69 5.73 -17.39
N ILE A 681 21.16 5.53 -18.63
CA ILE A 681 20.30 5.44 -19.81
C ILE A 681 19.40 4.21 -19.70
N PHE A 682 19.96 3.06 -19.31
CA PHE A 682 19.20 1.85 -19.06
C PHE A 682 18.18 2.04 -17.92
N TRP A 683 18.63 2.53 -16.77
CA TRP A 683 17.77 2.82 -15.61
C TRP A 683 16.60 3.75 -15.96
N ARG A 684 16.85 4.81 -16.75
CA ARG A 684 15.78 5.72 -17.21
C ARG A 684 14.77 5.01 -18.10
N THR A 685 15.24 4.12 -18.98
CA THR A 685 14.36 3.32 -19.85
C THR A 685 13.44 2.44 -19.00
N VAL A 686 13.97 1.76 -17.98
CA VAL A 686 13.16 0.97 -17.04
C VAL A 686 12.21 1.84 -16.24
N ARG A 687 12.67 2.99 -15.72
CA ARG A 687 11.81 3.97 -15.02
C ARG A 687 10.63 4.42 -15.89
N GLY A 688 10.85 4.63 -17.19
CA GLY A 688 9.80 5.01 -18.14
C GLY A 688 8.76 3.91 -18.38
N MET A 689 9.08 2.66 -18.07
CA MET A 689 8.18 1.50 -18.17
C MET A 689 7.53 1.14 -16.82
N LEU A 690 7.82 1.90 -15.76
CA LEU A 690 7.24 1.73 -14.43
C LEU A 690 6.32 2.92 -14.09
N PRO A 691 5.25 2.69 -13.30
CA PRO A 691 4.47 3.77 -12.70
C PRO A 691 5.25 4.44 -11.56
N HIS A 692 6.46 4.92 -11.83
CA HIS A 692 7.46 5.33 -10.83
C HIS A 692 7.05 6.52 -9.96
N LYS A 693 6.00 7.26 -10.35
CA LYS A 693 5.38 8.31 -9.53
C LYS A 693 4.48 7.75 -8.41
N THR A 694 4.10 6.47 -8.50
CA THR A 694 3.36 5.74 -7.46
C THR A 694 4.33 5.09 -6.48
N ALA A 695 3.90 4.85 -5.25
CA ALA A 695 4.70 4.11 -4.26
C ALA A 695 5.14 2.73 -4.77
N ARG A 696 4.22 1.99 -5.43
CA ARG A 696 4.50 0.68 -6.04
C ARG A 696 5.62 0.74 -7.08
N GLY A 697 5.55 1.69 -8.02
CA GLY A 697 6.56 1.84 -9.06
C GLY A 697 7.89 2.38 -8.54
N SER A 698 7.87 3.27 -7.54
CA SER A 698 9.07 3.79 -6.87
C SER A 698 9.82 2.67 -6.12
N THR A 699 9.10 1.85 -5.35
CA THR A 699 9.66 0.69 -4.65
C THR A 699 10.18 -0.37 -5.62
N ALA A 700 9.46 -0.65 -6.71
CA ALA A 700 9.95 -1.53 -7.77
C ALA A 700 11.26 -1.01 -8.38
N LEU A 701 11.36 0.30 -8.63
CA LEU A 701 12.57 0.90 -9.18
C LEU A 701 13.77 0.86 -8.21
N LYS A 702 13.54 0.91 -6.89
CA LYS A 702 14.60 0.75 -5.87
C LYS A 702 15.28 -0.62 -5.93
N ARG A 703 14.59 -1.66 -6.43
CA ARG A 703 15.11 -3.02 -6.58
C ARG A 703 16.03 -3.20 -7.80
N LEU A 704 16.19 -2.17 -8.62
CA LEU A 704 17.10 -2.16 -9.77
C LEU A 704 18.45 -1.55 -9.41
N ARG A 705 19.52 -2.29 -9.71
CA ARG A 705 20.88 -1.77 -9.80
C ARG A 705 21.39 -1.98 -11.23
N SER A 706 22.17 -1.03 -11.74
CA SER A 706 22.71 -1.08 -13.10
C SER A 706 24.11 -0.49 -13.09
N PHE A 707 25.07 -1.17 -13.71
CA PHE A 707 26.48 -0.80 -13.72
C PHE A 707 27.06 -0.78 -15.14
N ASP A 708 28.03 0.10 -15.34
CA ASP A 708 28.92 0.06 -16.50
C ASP A 708 30.10 -0.87 -16.14
N GLY A 709 30.43 -1.85 -16.99
CA GLY A 709 31.32 -2.95 -16.64
C GLY A 709 30.75 -3.89 -15.56
N ILE A 710 31.61 -4.69 -14.92
CA ILE A 710 31.23 -5.65 -13.85
C ILE A 710 32.02 -5.35 -12.57
N PRO A 711 31.42 -4.62 -11.60
CA PRO A 711 32.05 -4.34 -10.32
C PRO A 711 31.92 -5.51 -9.33
N THR A 712 32.79 -5.55 -8.32
CA THR A 712 32.69 -6.48 -7.17
C THR A 712 31.45 -6.18 -6.33
N PRO A 713 30.68 -7.17 -5.84
CA PRO A 713 30.90 -8.63 -5.89
C PRO A 713 30.32 -9.36 -7.12
N TYR A 714 29.82 -8.64 -8.13
CA TYR A 714 29.15 -9.25 -9.29
C TYR A 714 30.12 -9.86 -10.31
N ASP A 715 31.41 -9.57 -10.17
CA ASP A 715 32.50 -10.21 -10.90
C ASP A 715 32.58 -11.72 -10.62
N LYS A 716 32.34 -12.12 -9.37
CA LYS A 716 32.32 -13.52 -8.91
C LYS A 716 30.93 -14.19 -8.98
N SER A 717 29.89 -13.43 -9.30
CA SER A 717 28.51 -13.94 -9.34
C SER A 717 28.17 -14.61 -10.68
N ALA A 718 27.31 -15.64 -10.64
CA ALA A 718 26.71 -16.21 -11.85
C ALA A 718 25.85 -15.14 -12.56
N ARG A 719 26.05 -14.98 -13.86
CA ARG A 719 25.39 -13.95 -14.68
C ARG A 719 24.44 -14.60 -15.67
N PHE A 720 23.19 -14.16 -15.63
CA PHE A 720 22.11 -14.67 -16.45
C PHE A 720 21.99 -13.85 -17.73
N CYS A 721 21.49 -14.49 -18.78
CA CYS A 721 21.19 -13.87 -20.06
C CYS A 721 19.74 -14.14 -20.40
N GLN A 722 18.95 -13.10 -20.70
CA GLN A 722 17.56 -13.26 -21.13
C GLN A 722 17.49 -13.56 -22.64
N PRO A 723 17.21 -14.80 -23.09
CA PRO A 723 17.37 -15.18 -24.49
C PRO A 723 16.45 -14.39 -25.43
N ASN A 724 15.19 -14.20 -25.05
CA ASN A 724 14.18 -13.46 -25.84
C ASN A 724 14.51 -11.97 -26.04
N CYS A 725 15.45 -11.45 -25.26
CA CYS A 725 15.94 -10.09 -25.34
C CYS A 725 17.24 -9.97 -26.15
N MET A 726 17.89 -11.08 -26.50
CA MET A 726 19.15 -11.07 -27.24
C MET A 726 18.96 -10.57 -28.66
N ARG A 727 19.85 -9.68 -29.12
CA ARG A 727 19.82 -9.09 -30.46
C ARG A 727 19.71 -10.14 -31.57
N HIS A 728 20.47 -11.22 -31.49
CA HIS A 728 20.51 -12.24 -32.55
C HIS A 728 19.21 -13.06 -32.66
N ILE A 729 18.45 -13.16 -31.56
CA ILE A 729 17.11 -13.77 -31.52
C ILE A 729 16.04 -12.74 -31.90
N ALA A 730 16.17 -11.53 -31.38
CA ALA A 730 15.13 -10.50 -31.42
C ALA A 730 15.14 -9.60 -32.67
N LEU A 731 16.24 -9.59 -33.43
CA LEU A 731 16.46 -8.68 -34.55
C LEU A 731 16.92 -9.49 -35.78
N LYS A 732 16.31 -9.24 -36.95
CA LYS A 732 16.73 -9.89 -38.21
C LYS A 732 18.22 -9.64 -38.48
N PRO A 733 18.99 -10.61 -39.01
CA PRO A 733 20.45 -10.50 -39.18
C PRO A 733 20.93 -9.23 -39.89
N ARG A 734 20.19 -8.74 -40.90
CA ARG A 734 20.54 -7.54 -41.70
C ARG A 734 20.11 -6.20 -41.08
N ARG A 735 19.44 -6.19 -39.92
CA ARG A 735 18.95 -4.96 -39.30
C ARG A 735 20.09 -4.26 -38.52
N LYS A 736 20.28 -2.97 -38.81
CA LYS A 736 21.27 -2.12 -38.12
C LYS A 736 20.92 -1.95 -36.63
N PHE A 737 21.95 -1.85 -35.80
CA PHE A 737 21.87 -1.57 -34.37
C PHE A 737 23.08 -0.71 -33.93
N CYS A 738 23.01 -0.13 -32.73
CA CYS A 738 24.15 0.52 -32.09
C CYS A 738 24.20 0.17 -30.60
N THR A 739 25.39 0.13 -30.00
CA THR A 739 25.51 -0.07 -28.55
C THR A 739 25.18 1.19 -27.78
N VAL A 740 24.65 1.04 -26.56
CA VAL A 740 24.40 2.15 -25.64
C VAL A 740 25.72 2.86 -25.31
N GLY A 741 26.82 2.12 -25.14
CA GLY A 741 28.15 2.70 -24.91
C GLY A 741 28.60 3.65 -26.02
N ARG A 742 28.46 3.25 -27.30
CA ARG A 742 28.82 4.11 -28.44
C ARG A 742 27.95 5.37 -28.49
N LEU A 743 26.64 5.23 -28.24
CA LEU A 743 25.74 6.38 -28.18
C LEU A 743 26.10 7.32 -27.02
N ALA A 744 26.36 6.77 -25.84
CA ALA A 744 26.69 7.51 -24.62
C ALA A 744 27.97 8.34 -24.80
N HIS A 745 29.01 7.75 -25.38
CA HIS A 745 30.28 8.42 -25.62
C HIS A 745 30.10 9.69 -26.45
N GLU A 746 29.37 9.57 -27.54
CA GLU A 746 29.10 10.63 -28.52
C GLU A 746 28.22 11.78 -28.00
N VAL A 747 27.57 11.57 -26.85
CA VAL A 747 26.74 12.59 -26.20
C VAL A 747 27.32 13.06 -24.87
N GLY A 748 28.60 12.79 -24.62
CA GLY A 748 29.38 13.35 -23.52
C GLY A 748 29.65 12.41 -22.35
N TRP A 749 29.66 11.09 -22.54
CA TRP A 749 30.16 10.13 -21.54
C TRP A 749 31.65 9.84 -21.75
N GLN A 750 32.49 10.30 -20.83
CA GLN A 750 33.96 10.25 -20.97
C GLN A 750 34.63 9.02 -20.30
N TYR A 751 33.87 8.17 -19.61
CA TYR A 751 34.42 7.05 -18.83
C TYR A 751 34.63 5.75 -19.62
N GLN A 752 34.37 5.74 -20.94
CA GLN A 752 34.49 4.54 -21.77
C GLN A 752 35.90 3.91 -21.70
N GLY A 753 36.95 4.74 -21.74
CA GLY A 753 38.34 4.26 -21.63
C GLY A 753 38.67 3.68 -20.26
N ILE A 754 38.07 4.20 -19.19
CA ILE A 754 38.24 3.71 -17.82
C ILE A 754 37.55 2.35 -17.66
N VAL A 755 36.31 2.22 -18.11
CA VAL A 755 35.57 0.95 -18.08
C VAL A 755 36.30 -0.12 -18.89
N ALA A 756 36.81 0.20 -20.08
CA ALA A 756 37.59 -0.73 -20.88
C ALA A 756 38.87 -1.21 -20.17
N LYS A 757 39.60 -0.31 -19.50
CA LYS A 757 40.79 -0.66 -18.69
C LYS A 757 40.45 -1.56 -17.50
N LEU A 758 39.36 -1.26 -16.79
CA LEU A 758 38.89 -2.06 -15.64
C LEU A 758 38.45 -3.47 -16.07
N GLU A 759 37.71 -3.56 -17.18
CA GLU A 759 37.29 -4.83 -17.77
C GLU A 759 38.48 -5.68 -18.25
N ALA A 760 39.49 -5.05 -18.87
CA ALA A 760 40.73 -5.71 -19.28
C ALA A 760 41.49 -6.26 -18.07
N LYS A 761 41.65 -5.45 -17.00
CA LYS A 761 42.28 -5.87 -15.74
C LYS A 761 41.52 -7.04 -15.10
N ARG A 762 40.19 -7.05 -15.14
CA ARG A 762 39.37 -8.17 -14.65
C ARG A 762 39.60 -9.44 -15.47
N LYS A 763 39.62 -9.35 -16.81
CA LYS A 763 39.85 -10.52 -17.69
C LYS A 763 41.22 -11.15 -17.44
N LEU A 764 42.25 -10.34 -17.14
CA LEU A 764 43.57 -10.83 -16.77
C LEU A 764 43.56 -11.58 -15.43
N LYS A 765 42.79 -11.12 -14.45
CA LYS A 765 42.59 -11.82 -13.16
C LYS A 765 41.75 -13.10 -13.23
N LEU A 766 40.99 -13.30 -14.32
CA LEU A 766 40.12 -14.46 -14.54
C LEU A 766 40.79 -15.57 -15.38
N LYS A 767 41.98 -15.32 -15.96
CA LYS A 767 42.77 -16.40 -16.55
C LYS A 767 43.36 -17.23 -15.39
N PRO A 768 43.18 -18.55 -15.35
CA PRO A 768 43.97 -19.39 -14.44
C PRO A 768 45.46 -19.22 -14.79
N MET A 769 46.32 -19.22 -13.77
CA MET A 769 47.72 -19.58 -13.99
C MET A 769 47.80 -21.02 -14.49
#